data_AF-A0A8H4TEU5-F1
#
_entry.id   AF-A0A8H4TEU5-F1
#
_cell.length_a   1.000
_cell.length_b   1.000
_cell.length_c   1.000
_cell.angle_alpha   90.00
_cell.angle_beta   90.00
_cell.angle_gamma   90.00
#
_symmetry.space_group_name_H-M   'P 1'
#
loop_
_entity.id
_entity.type
_entity.pdbx_description
1 polymer ?
#
loop_
_entity_poly.entity_id
_entity_poly.type
_entity_poly.pdbx_seq_one_letter_code
_entity_poly.pdbx_strand_id
1 'polypeptide(L)'
;MLTYLGFAILGLVNAIVPFIVHSANYLIIPYPRWIVLLIETLPALATKLLMPHVLYRVPYWMRPLTIGAGWIIVAIITNVTPPNIAPPLRILTSVLASTSAAAMEVSFLGMLRYYGRVGLAGWGAGVGAGAVFCAILPFVLTVWLESFLRDFIDCIYALTGAMLVAFFVILPGAPVNYPHAQQGASKVDVEDASLLAQDPVEQLSRMLSTRNRLNLTKAIIRPFMMPLFGAFAIQALAYPGISRALPLPTSYTSFFSYFTTYGLAFQLGNFISRTHTLLFRPASTKAAFTIIGASTFILLANSIFLVFSTEVLVGLLAFGAGIGGGAVYMTIFDRVLQGKSFESGINLEFGLQVVGVGETIGVIVGGLLGVMLESLIYLYTRQLAFLAIMMKRRTHNKSRHGCRNCKKRHVKCDEGGPPCTNCLARNLEGCSYLTEPPTQLPATETRRKLELELMHRWTSSSYKSLASIPEDNQWLQEDMARWALKHEYLLQGMFAFSALEVALCGGAAVVEEDYDTYYAKLAVEYYDKASRSFRAQLENVNSENVQKIFMFSFLAVAVNMALSQCSAFGELHEGILERMVTLWELLMGNASIANQHFDALISGALSRSTEALMLRTQLQTETPISLSKGTEEALESLSTIINKACDTPSGSTPNDQSEASVRISSYRASFSAIQTCFVQDSKDIFKGMAIAFPALAGRDFGLALKSSDPVALLLMVFWGVQLDTLGKIAWWVGTFGKKMVDEVSGMLWGPDPEFEVMSMPEWRECIAWARTEVRLAPLVETTEEP
;
A
#
# COMPACT_ATOMS: atom_id res chain seq x y z
N MET A 1 -45.71 -18.65 1.12
CA MET A 1 -44.34 -19.22 1.07
C MET A 1 -43.64 -18.87 -0.25
N LEU A 2 -44.11 -19.35 -1.40
CA LEU A 2 -43.47 -19.10 -2.71
C LEU A 2 -43.27 -17.61 -3.05
N THR A 3 -44.29 -16.77 -2.84
CA THR A 3 -44.18 -15.31 -3.05
C THR A 3 -43.09 -14.65 -2.20
N TYR A 4 -42.99 -15.06 -0.93
CA TYR A 4 -41.97 -14.55 -0.02
C TYR A 4 -40.57 -14.95 -0.50
N LEU A 5 -40.39 -16.24 -0.85
CA LEU A 5 -39.11 -16.77 -1.34
C LEU A 5 -38.69 -16.10 -2.66
N GLY A 6 -39.61 -15.95 -3.61
CA GLY A 6 -39.34 -15.30 -4.89
C GLY A 6 -38.85 -13.85 -4.70
N PHE A 7 -39.58 -13.04 -3.93
CA PHE A 7 -39.14 -11.67 -3.65
C PHE A 7 -37.88 -11.59 -2.77
N ALA A 8 -37.62 -12.58 -1.91
CA ALA A 8 -36.39 -12.66 -1.15
C ALA A 8 -35.17 -12.89 -2.06
N ILE A 9 -35.26 -13.77 -3.04
CA ILE A 9 -34.18 -13.97 -4.02
C ILE A 9 -33.98 -12.71 -4.86
N LEU A 10 -35.06 -12.08 -5.34
CA LEU A 10 -34.98 -10.84 -6.11
C LEU A 10 -34.32 -9.71 -5.30
N GLY A 11 -34.71 -9.53 -4.04
CA GLY A 11 -34.10 -8.54 -3.15
C GLY A 11 -32.62 -8.83 -2.85
N LEU A 12 -32.26 -10.11 -2.66
CA LEU A 12 -30.89 -10.56 -2.42
C LEU A 12 -29.99 -10.22 -3.60
N VAL A 13 -30.41 -10.58 -4.82
CA VAL A 13 -29.68 -10.30 -6.06
C VAL A 13 -29.49 -8.79 -6.25
N ASN A 14 -30.54 -8.00 -6.02
CA ASN A 14 -30.48 -6.55 -6.16
C ASN A 14 -29.52 -5.86 -5.17
N ALA A 15 -29.20 -6.50 -4.05
CA ALA A 15 -28.21 -6.00 -3.09
C ALA A 15 -26.77 -6.43 -3.42
N ILE A 16 -26.59 -7.68 -3.86
CA ILE A 16 -25.26 -8.28 -4.04
C ILE A 16 -24.61 -7.88 -5.38
N VAL A 17 -25.35 -7.97 -6.48
CA VAL A 17 -24.78 -7.75 -7.83
C VAL A 17 -24.18 -6.34 -8.01
N PRO A 18 -24.89 -5.23 -7.72
CA PRO A 18 -24.27 -3.90 -7.82
C PRO A 18 -23.07 -3.73 -6.88
N PHE A 19 -23.10 -4.34 -5.70
CA PHE A 19 -22.00 -4.27 -4.73
C PHE A 19 -20.71 -4.89 -5.28
N ILE A 20 -20.80 -6.07 -5.92
CA ILE A 20 -19.65 -6.73 -6.56
C ILE A 20 -19.04 -5.81 -7.62
N VAL A 21 -19.86 -5.24 -8.51
CA VAL A 21 -19.38 -4.36 -9.59
C VAL A 21 -18.76 -3.08 -9.04
N HIS A 22 -19.43 -2.40 -8.10
CA HIS A 22 -18.91 -1.15 -7.51
C HIS A 22 -17.59 -1.41 -6.78
N SER A 23 -17.50 -2.50 -6.03
CA SER A 23 -16.31 -2.83 -5.26
C SER A 23 -15.15 -3.31 -6.14
N ALA A 24 -15.43 -3.99 -7.26
CA ALA A 24 -14.42 -4.32 -8.29
C ALA A 24 -13.88 -3.08 -9.02
N ASN A 25 -14.66 -1.99 -9.03
CA ASN A 25 -14.27 -0.71 -9.63
C ASN A 25 -13.64 0.28 -8.64
N TYR A 26 -13.95 0.18 -7.35
CA TYR A 26 -13.61 1.16 -6.30
C TYR A 26 -12.11 1.44 -6.13
N LEU A 27 -11.25 0.43 -6.31
CA LEU A 27 -9.80 0.56 -6.09
C LEU A 27 -9.05 1.33 -7.20
N ILE A 28 -9.71 1.66 -8.32
CA ILE A 28 -9.01 2.13 -9.55
C ILE A 28 -9.65 3.41 -10.14
N ILE A 29 -10.71 3.95 -9.52
CA ILE A 29 -11.27 5.25 -9.93
C ILE A 29 -10.44 6.37 -9.26
N PRO A 30 -9.70 7.21 -10.01
CA PRO A 30 -8.78 8.20 -9.46
C PRO A 30 -9.51 9.47 -8.98
N TYR A 31 -10.65 9.32 -8.31
CA TYR A 31 -11.47 10.43 -7.82
C TYR A 31 -11.68 10.36 -6.32
N PRO A 32 -11.80 11.52 -5.64
CA PRO A 32 -12.14 11.57 -4.22
C PRO A 32 -13.50 10.92 -3.96
N ARG A 33 -13.65 10.38 -2.76
CA ARG A 33 -14.77 9.50 -2.39
C ARG A 33 -16.17 10.09 -2.60
N TRP A 34 -16.33 11.40 -2.43
CA TRP A 34 -17.62 12.07 -2.67
C TRP A 34 -18.00 12.06 -4.16
N ILE A 35 -17.03 12.12 -5.08
CA ILE A 35 -17.27 11.97 -6.53
C ILE A 35 -17.66 10.53 -6.85
N VAL A 36 -16.96 9.54 -6.27
CA VAL A 36 -17.30 8.11 -6.45
C VAL A 36 -18.72 7.82 -5.98
N LEU A 37 -19.12 8.35 -4.81
CA LEU A 37 -20.49 8.25 -4.31
C LEU A 37 -21.51 8.80 -5.31
N LEU A 38 -21.24 9.97 -5.90
CA LEU A 38 -22.13 10.58 -6.90
C LEU A 38 -22.22 9.77 -8.19
N ILE A 39 -21.09 9.24 -8.67
CA ILE A 39 -21.05 8.35 -9.84
C ILE A 39 -21.93 7.11 -9.62
N GLU A 40 -21.91 6.55 -8.41
CA GLU A 40 -22.69 5.36 -8.08
C GLU A 40 -24.18 5.67 -7.80
N THR A 41 -24.54 6.87 -7.34
CA THR A 41 -25.91 7.14 -6.84
C THR A 41 -26.76 8.03 -7.76
N LEU A 42 -26.15 8.96 -8.52
CA LEU A 42 -26.89 9.83 -9.44
C LEU A 42 -27.58 9.07 -10.58
N PRO A 43 -26.97 8.05 -11.21
CA PRO A 43 -27.65 7.26 -12.24
C PRO A 43 -28.86 6.50 -11.69
N ALA A 44 -28.75 5.98 -10.47
CA ALA A 44 -29.86 5.33 -9.78
C ALA A 44 -31.02 6.33 -9.53
N LEU A 45 -30.71 7.55 -9.08
CA LEU A 45 -31.71 8.61 -8.89
C LEU A 45 -32.41 8.98 -10.20
N ALA A 46 -31.64 9.20 -11.26
CA ALA A 46 -32.19 9.50 -12.59
C ALA A 46 -33.11 8.36 -13.08
N THR A 47 -32.70 7.12 -12.86
CA THR A 47 -33.50 5.94 -13.23
C THR A 47 -34.79 5.85 -12.43
N LYS A 48 -34.75 6.04 -11.09
CA LYS A 48 -35.96 6.05 -10.24
C LYS A 48 -36.93 7.19 -10.57
N LEU A 49 -36.45 8.31 -11.09
CA LEU A 49 -37.28 9.43 -11.54
C LEU A 49 -37.89 9.19 -12.93
N LEU A 50 -37.12 8.66 -13.88
CA LEU A 50 -37.53 8.55 -15.29
C LEU A 50 -38.29 7.24 -15.59
N MET A 51 -37.84 6.13 -15.03
CA MET A 51 -38.33 4.79 -15.36
C MET A 51 -39.81 4.55 -15.03
N PRO A 52 -40.39 5.05 -13.92
CA PRO A 52 -41.83 4.93 -13.64
C PRO A 52 -42.71 5.55 -14.74
N HIS A 53 -42.19 6.55 -15.46
CA HIS A 53 -42.91 7.16 -16.58
C HIS A 53 -42.89 6.31 -17.84
N VAL A 54 -41.99 5.33 -17.97
CA VAL A 54 -41.84 4.49 -19.17
C VAL A 54 -42.34 3.07 -18.94
N LEU A 55 -42.21 2.55 -17.70
CA LEU A 55 -42.51 1.16 -17.34
C LEU A 55 -43.94 0.71 -17.63
N TYR A 56 -44.90 1.63 -17.66
CA TYR A 56 -46.28 1.30 -18.02
C TYR A 56 -46.42 0.76 -19.46
N ARG A 57 -45.47 1.08 -20.35
CA ARG A 57 -45.45 0.57 -21.74
C ARG A 57 -44.81 -0.82 -21.85
N VAL A 58 -44.08 -1.26 -20.82
CA VAL A 58 -43.31 -2.51 -20.86
C VAL A 58 -44.07 -3.60 -20.12
N PRO A 59 -44.43 -4.72 -20.78
CA PRO A 59 -45.14 -5.82 -20.14
C PRO A 59 -44.29 -6.49 -19.06
N TYR A 60 -44.93 -7.00 -18.01
CA TYR A 60 -44.22 -7.51 -16.82
C TYR A 60 -43.24 -8.64 -17.10
N TRP A 61 -43.51 -9.50 -18.08
CA TRP A 61 -42.63 -10.62 -18.45
C TRP A 61 -41.34 -10.16 -19.15
N MET A 62 -41.35 -9.00 -19.85
CA MET A 62 -40.15 -8.46 -20.49
C MET A 62 -39.22 -7.77 -19.50
N ARG A 63 -39.75 -7.18 -18.42
CA ARG A 63 -38.97 -6.41 -17.43
C ARG A 63 -37.76 -7.21 -16.90
N PRO A 64 -37.91 -8.41 -16.29
CA PRO A 64 -36.77 -9.16 -15.75
C PRO A 64 -35.79 -9.64 -16.82
N LEU A 65 -36.26 -9.90 -18.05
CA LEU A 65 -35.37 -10.28 -19.18
C LEU A 65 -34.48 -9.10 -19.59
N THR A 66 -35.05 -7.90 -19.73
CA THR A 66 -34.28 -6.70 -20.06
C THR A 66 -33.26 -6.33 -18.97
N ILE A 67 -33.64 -6.47 -17.70
CA ILE A 67 -32.74 -6.27 -16.56
C ILE A 67 -31.63 -7.32 -16.54
N GLY A 68 -31.97 -8.60 -16.78
CA GLY A 68 -30.99 -9.69 -16.84
C GLY A 68 -29.99 -9.53 -17.97
N ALA A 69 -30.45 -9.12 -19.16
CA ALA A 69 -29.57 -8.77 -20.27
C ALA A 69 -28.62 -7.62 -19.91
N GLY A 70 -29.13 -6.58 -19.22
CA GLY A 70 -28.32 -5.49 -18.69
C GLY A 70 -27.22 -5.98 -17.75
N TRP A 71 -27.54 -6.86 -16.80
CA TRP A 71 -26.55 -7.43 -15.88
C TRP A 71 -25.50 -8.31 -16.56
N ILE A 72 -25.89 -9.10 -17.56
CA ILE A 72 -24.95 -9.89 -18.37
C ILE A 72 -23.98 -8.97 -19.12
N ILE A 73 -24.50 -7.89 -19.73
CA ILE A 73 -23.66 -6.90 -20.41
C ILE A 73 -22.68 -6.24 -19.42
N VAL A 74 -23.15 -5.85 -18.23
CA VAL A 74 -22.29 -5.27 -17.18
C VAL A 74 -21.21 -6.27 -16.75
N ALA A 75 -21.54 -7.55 -16.56
CA ALA A 75 -20.59 -8.59 -16.18
C ALA A 75 -19.51 -8.79 -17.26
N ILE A 76 -19.92 -8.90 -18.53
CA ILE A 76 -18.98 -9.05 -19.67
C ILE A 76 -18.05 -7.85 -19.75
N ILE A 77 -18.57 -6.61 -19.74
CA ILE A 77 -17.74 -5.40 -19.82
C ILE A 77 -16.76 -5.34 -18.65
N THR A 78 -17.21 -5.68 -17.43
CA THR A 78 -16.35 -5.63 -16.23
C THR A 78 -15.24 -6.69 -16.27
N ASN A 79 -15.53 -7.91 -16.74
CA ASN A 79 -14.55 -8.98 -16.93
C ASN A 79 -13.52 -8.67 -18.02
N VAL A 80 -13.98 -8.12 -19.16
CA VAL A 80 -13.12 -7.79 -20.30
C VAL A 80 -12.23 -6.57 -20.04
N THR A 81 -12.51 -5.77 -19.01
CA THR A 81 -11.74 -4.56 -18.68
C THR A 81 -10.55 -4.89 -17.76
N PRO A 82 -9.28 -4.99 -18.25
CA PRO A 82 -8.09 -5.19 -17.42
C PRO A 82 -7.81 -4.07 -16.41
N PRO A 83 -7.01 -4.35 -15.35
CA PRO A 83 -6.73 -3.42 -14.26
C PRO A 83 -6.12 -2.09 -14.71
N ASN A 84 -5.42 -2.05 -15.85
CA ASN A 84 -4.69 -0.86 -16.34
C ASN A 84 -5.46 0.03 -17.34
N ILE A 85 -6.77 -0.19 -17.55
CA ILE A 85 -7.56 0.60 -18.52
C ILE A 85 -7.99 1.98 -18.01
N ALA A 86 -8.16 2.91 -18.96
CA ALA A 86 -8.63 4.27 -18.81
C ALA A 86 -9.89 4.43 -17.90
N PRO A 87 -9.93 5.45 -17.03
CA PRO A 87 -11.04 5.73 -16.10
C PRO A 87 -12.47 5.79 -16.70
N PRO A 88 -12.72 6.26 -17.94
CA PRO A 88 -14.07 6.41 -18.47
C PRO A 88 -14.87 5.10 -18.57
N LEU A 89 -14.22 3.99 -18.94
CA LEU A 89 -14.91 2.70 -19.11
C LEU A 89 -15.40 2.15 -17.76
N ARG A 90 -14.64 2.40 -16.69
CA ARG A 90 -15.01 2.01 -15.32
C ARG A 90 -16.19 2.83 -14.80
N ILE A 91 -16.16 4.13 -15.04
CA ILE A 91 -17.29 5.01 -14.75
C ILE A 91 -18.54 4.50 -15.48
N LEU A 92 -18.42 4.15 -16.76
CA LEU A 92 -19.52 3.60 -17.54
C LEU A 92 -20.08 2.31 -16.91
N THR A 93 -19.23 1.37 -16.50
CA THR A 93 -19.69 0.13 -15.85
C THR A 93 -20.40 0.37 -14.52
N SER A 94 -19.92 1.31 -13.68
CA SER A 94 -20.59 1.68 -12.44
C SER A 94 -21.94 2.37 -12.71
N VAL A 95 -22.00 3.26 -13.71
CA VAL A 95 -23.26 3.90 -14.14
C VAL A 95 -24.28 2.86 -14.61
N LEU A 96 -23.85 1.92 -15.45
CA LEU A 96 -24.72 0.84 -15.94
C LEU A 96 -25.21 -0.09 -14.81
N ALA A 97 -24.33 -0.42 -13.85
CA ALA A 97 -24.69 -1.22 -12.68
C ALA A 97 -25.76 -0.51 -11.81
N SER A 98 -25.56 0.76 -11.51
CA SER A 98 -26.51 1.58 -10.74
C SER A 98 -27.85 1.75 -11.44
N THR A 99 -27.85 1.99 -12.76
CA THR A 99 -29.07 2.05 -13.55
C THR A 99 -29.80 0.71 -13.56
N SER A 100 -29.08 -0.41 -13.71
CA SER A 100 -29.67 -1.76 -13.72
C SER A 100 -30.27 -2.14 -12.36
N ALA A 101 -29.59 -1.82 -11.26
CA ALA A 101 -30.10 -2.04 -9.90
C ALA A 101 -31.33 -1.18 -9.60
N ALA A 102 -31.31 0.10 -9.97
CA ALA A 102 -32.48 0.98 -9.80
C ALA A 102 -33.66 0.53 -10.68
N ALA A 103 -33.40 0.09 -11.91
CA ALA A 103 -34.41 -0.45 -12.81
C ALA A 103 -35.08 -1.71 -12.24
N MET A 104 -34.27 -2.58 -11.62
CA MET A 104 -34.71 -3.78 -10.93
C MET A 104 -35.60 -3.46 -9.74
N GLU A 105 -35.15 -2.57 -8.86
CA GLU A 105 -35.90 -2.13 -7.68
C GLU A 105 -37.26 -1.54 -8.07
N VAL A 106 -37.28 -0.57 -8.99
CA VAL A 106 -38.52 0.10 -9.43
C VAL A 106 -39.48 -0.93 -10.05
N SER A 107 -38.97 -1.84 -10.88
CA SER A 107 -39.80 -2.84 -11.55
C SER A 107 -40.48 -3.78 -10.55
N PHE A 108 -39.73 -4.32 -9.59
CA PHE A 108 -40.26 -5.31 -8.64
C PHE A 108 -41.06 -4.68 -7.50
N LEU A 109 -40.69 -3.50 -7.01
CA LEU A 109 -41.50 -2.76 -6.04
C LEU A 109 -42.87 -2.38 -6.63
N GLY A 110 -42.92 -2.01 -7.91
CA GLY A 110 -44.20 -1.77 -8.60
C GLY A 110 -45.11 -3.01 -8.65
N MET A 111 -44.52 -4.21 -8.74
CA MET A 111 -45.27 -5.47 -8.76
C MET A 111 -45.84 -5.86 -7.38
N LEU A 112 -45.40 -5.22 -6.29
CA LEU A 112 -45.93 -5.47 -4.95
C LEU A 112 -47.44 -5.19 -4.85
N ARG A 113 -48.02 -4.43 -5.79
CA ARG A 113 -49.48 -4.27 -5.88
C ARG A 113 -50.22 -5.60 -5.95
N TYR A 114 -49.65 -6.62 -6.59
CA TYR A 114 -50.28 -7.94 -6.79
C TYR A 114 -49.93 -8.92 -5.68
N TYR A 115 -48.68 -8.89 -5.24
CA TYR A 115 -48.15 -9.83 -4.25
C TYR A 115 -48.35 -9.35 -2.80
N GLY A 116 -48.77 -8.10 -2.64
CA GLY A 116 -49.09 -7.47 -1.38
C GLY A 116 -47.92 -7.47 -0.40
N ARG A 117 -48.27 -7.56 0.89
CA ARG A 117 -47.30 -7.47 2.00
C ARG A 117 -46.34 -8.65 2.07
N VAL A 118 -46.77 -9.82 1.62
CA VAL A 118 -45.91 -11.02 1.61
C VAL A 118 -44.73 -10.82 0.65
N GLY A 119 -44.98 -10.20 -0.51
CA GLY A 119 -43.93 -9.77 -1.42
C GLY A 119 -43.02 -8.70 -0.80
N LEU A 120 -43.59 -7.72 -0.10
CA LEU A 120 -42.80 -6.65 0.55
C LEU A 120 -41.87 -7.20 1.63
N ALA A 121 -42.37 -8.13 2.45
CA ALA A 121 -41.58 -8.79 3.48
C ALA A 121 -40.46 -9.67 2.88
N GLY A 122 -40.75 -10.39 1.78
CA GLY A 122 -39.75 -11.14 1.03
C GLY A 122 -38.66 -10.22 0.50
N TRP A 123 -39.03 -9.14 -0.21
CA TRP A 123 -38.10 -8.15 -0.76
C TRP A 123 -37.21 -7.57 0.34
N GLY A 124 -37.83 -7.18 1.45
CA GLY A 124 -37.15 -6.69 2.65
C GLY A 124 -36.10 -7.63 3.21
N ALA A 125 -36.49 -8.89 3.40
CA ALA A 125 -35.62 -9.93 3.90
C ALA A 125 -34.44 -10.17 2.95
N GLY A 126 -34.70 -10.24 1.65
CA GLY A 126 -33.68 -10.41 0.61
C GLY A 126 -32.65 -9.29 0.61
N VAL A 127 -33.10 -8.04 0.53
CA VAL A 127 -32.19 -6.87 0.52
C VAL A 127 -31.41 -6.78 1.84
N GLY A 128 -32.05 -7.06 2.98
CA GLY A 128 -31.38 -7.07 4.28
C GLY A 128 -30.31 -8.17 4.39
N ALA A 129 -30.63 -9.40 3.96
CA ALA A 129 -29.68 -10.51 3.95
C ALA A 129 -28.50 -10.23 3.01
N GLY A 130 -28.78 -9.67 1.83
CA GLY A 130 -27.76 -9.27 0.87
C GLY A 130 -26.85 -8.19 1.43
N ALA A 131 -27.38 -7.20 2.15
CA ALA A 131 -26.58 -6.17 2.81
C ALA A 131 -25.66 -6.73 3.90
N VAL A 132 -26.13 -7.71 4.69
CA VAL A 132 -25.30 -8.43 5.68
C VAL A 132 -24.20 -9.21 4.96
N PHE A 133 -24.53 -9.91 3.86
CA PHE A 133 -23.55 -10.62 3.04
C PHE A 133 -22.48 -9.66 2.50
N CYS A 134 -22.87 -8.54 1.90
CA CYS A 134 -21.96 -7.53 1.37
C CYS A 134 -21.07 -6.88 2.46
N ALA A 135 -21.53 -6.79 3.71
CA ALA A 135 -20.72 -6.29 4.82
C ALA A 135 -19.58 -7.25 5.19
N ILE A 136 -19.80 -8.57 5.05
CA ILE A 136 -18.84 -9.62 5.45
C ILE A 136 -17.97 -10.08 4.27
N LEU A 137 -18.50 -10.03 3.04
CA LEU A 137 -17.87 -10.57 1.84
C LEU A 137 -16.43 -10.07 1.62
N PRO A 138 -16.12 -8.76 1.71
CA PRO A 138 -14.75 -8.31 1.55
C PRO A 138 -13.79 -8.90 2.58
N PHE A 139 -14.22 -9.03 3.84
CA PHE A 139 -13.39 -9.58 4.90
C PHE A 139 -13.12 -11.09 4.69
N VAL A 140 -14.14 -11.85 4.32
CA VAL A 140 -13.98 -13.29 4.05
C VAL A 140 -13.07 -13.52 2.84
N LEU A 141 -13.27 -12.77 1.76
CA LEU A 141 -12.44 -12.93 0.56
C LEU A 141 -10.98 -12.55 0.80
N THR A 142 -10.72 -11.42 1.48
CA THR A 142 -9.34 -10.95 1.66
C THR A 142 -8.59 -11.63 2.81
N VAL A 143 -9.27 -11.98 3.90
CA VAL A 143 -8.62 -12.55 5.10
C VAL A 143 -8.68 -14.07 5.13
N TRP A 144 -9.78 -14.69 4.67
CA TRP A 144 -9.93 -16.15 4.77
C TRP A 144 -9.58 -16.89 3.49
N LEU A 145 -9.85 -16.29 2.33
CA LEU A 145 -9.66 -16.93 1.03
C LEU A 145 -8.47 -16.38 0.22
N GLU A 146 -7.80 -15.34 0.72
CA GLU A 146 -6.66 -14.67 0.07
C GLU A 146 -6.91 -14.36 -1.44
N SER A 147 -8.17 -14.06 -1.80
CA SER A 147 -8.62 -13.85 -3.18
C SER A 147 -9.14 -12.43 -3.37
N PHE A 148 -9.08 -11.93 -4.62
CA PHE A 148 -9.53 -10.59 -4.95
C PHE A 148 -11.04 -10.56 -5.20
N LEU A 149 -11.70 -9.45 -4.84
CA LEU A 149 -13.14 -9.27 -5.07
C LEU A 149 -13.55 -9.38 -6.55
N ARG A 150 -12.60 -9.15 -7.47
CA ARG A 150 -12.79 -9.26 -8.92
C ARG A 150 -13.06 -10.70 -9.37
N ASP A 151 -12.52 -11.70 -8.67
CA ASP A 151 -12.73 -13.11 -9.01
C ASP A 151 -14.20 -13.53 -8.79
N PHE A 152 -14.97 -12.73 -8.04
CA PHE A 152 -16.38 -12.96 -7.75
C PHE A 152 -17.34 -12.39 -8.81
N ILE A 153 -16.84 -11.75 -9.88
CA ILE A 153 -17.71 -11.20 -10.96
C ILE A 153 -18.48 -12.30 -11.66
N ASP A 154 -17.91 -13.50 -11.81
CA ASP A 154 -18.60 -14.61 -12.49
C ASP A 154 -19.84 -15.10 -11.72
N CYS A 155 -19.93 -14.81 -10.42
CA CYS A 155 -21.15 -15.07 -9.64
C CYS A 155 -22.35 -14.24 -10.13
N ILE A 156 -22.12 -13.12 -10.85
CA ILE A 156 -23.20 -12.31 -11.42
C ILE A 156 -24.05 -13.13 -12.41
N TYR A 157 -23.44 -14.03 -13.19
CA TYR A 157 -24.20 -14.89 -14.12
C TYR A 157 -25.15 -15.82 -13.35
N ALA A 158 -24.65 -16.46 -12.29
CA ALA A 158 -25.45 -17.34 -11.44
C ALA A 158 -26.57 -16.59 -10.71
N LEU A 159 -26.28 -15.41 -10.16
CA LEU A 159 -27.26 -14.54 -9.49
C LEU A 159 -28.32 -14.01 -10.47
N THR A 160 -27.94 -13.68 -11.69
CA THR A 160 -28.87 -13.27 -12.75
C THR A 160 -29.77 -14.44 -13.16
N GLY A 161 -29.22 -15.65 -13.28
CA GLY A 161 -30.00 -16.87 -13.48
C GLY A 161 -31.00 -17.12 -12.34
N ALA A 162 -30.55 -16.98 -11.09
CA ALA A 162 -31.40 -17.12 -9.91
C ALA A 162 -32.54 -16.09 -9.89
N MET A 163 -32.28 -14.85 -10.31
CA MET A 163 -33.32 -13.82 -10.49
C MET A 163 -34.38 -14.23 -11.51
N LEU A 164 -33.96 -14.75 -12.67
CA LEU A 164 -34.89 -15.20 -13.72
C LEU A 164 -35.72 -16.40 -13.25
N VAL A 165 -35.09 -17.39 -12.59
CA VAL A 165 -35.79 -18.54 -12.00
C VAL A 165 -36.77 -18.09 -10.92
N ALA A 166 -36.37 -17.17 -10.04
CA ALA A 166 -37.26 -16.63 -9.01
C ALA A 166 -38.51 -15.98 -9.61
N PHE A 167 -38.36 -15.28 -10.74
CA PHE A 167 -39.49 -14.64 -11.39
C PHE A 167 -40.38 -15.60 -12.19
N PHE A 168 -39.80 -16.44 -13.05
CA PHE A 168 -40.58 -17.28 -13.99
C PHE A 168 -41.07 -18.59 -13.38
N VAL A 169 -40.37 -19.12 -12.37
CA VAL A 169 -40.65 -20.45 -11.80
C VAL A 169 -41.22 -20.36 -10.39
N ILE A 170 -40.64 -19.52 -9.53
CA ILE A 170 -41.00 -19.49 -8.10
C ILE A 170 -42.21 -18.60 -7.83
N LEU A 171 -42.28 -17.42 -8.46
CA LEU A 171 -43.42 -16.54 -8.26
C LEU A 171 -44.69 -17.16 -8.89
N PRO A 172 -45.81 -17.21 -8.15
CA PRO A 172 -47.07 -17.65 -8.71
C PRO A 172 -47.43 -16.72 -9.88
N GLY A 173 -47.78 -17.32 -11.03
CA GLY A 173 -47.83 -16.68 -12.35
C GLY A 173 -48.20 -15.20 -12.32
N ALA A 174 -47.27 -14.36 -12.79
CA ALA A 174 -47.53 -12.94 -13.00
C ALA A 174 -48.71 -12.77 -13.96
N PRO A 175 -49.64 -11.82 -13.73
CA PRO A 175 -50.76 -11.60 -14.64
C PRO A 175 -50.22 -11.21 -16.02
N VAL A 176 -50.35 -12.14 -16.96
CA VAL A 176 -50.18 -11.90 -18.38
C VAL A 176 -51.40 -11.07 -18.80
N ASN A 177 -51.16 -9.80 -19.10
CA ASN A 177 -52.11 -8.77 -19.54
C ASN A 177 -52.76 -7.92 -18.43
N TYR A 178 -52.84 -6.62 -18.73
CA TYR A 178 -53.73 -5.67 -18.07
C TYR A 178 -55.12 -6.30 -17.91
N PRO A 179 -55.84 -6.05 -16.80
CA PRO A 179 -57.20 -6.57 -16.68
C PRO A 179 -58.06 -5.95 -17.77
N HIS A 180 -58.39 -6.75 -18.80
CA HIS A 180 -59.70 -6.62 -19.41
C HIS A 180 -60.71 -6.91 -18.31
N ALA A 181 -61.63 -5.97 -18.13
CA ALA A 181 -62.78 -6.11 -17.23
C ALA A 181 -63.43 -7.48 -17.42
N GLN A 182 -63.25 -8.39 -16.46
CA GLN A 182 -64.09 -9.56 -16.32
C GLN A 182 -65.05 -9.30 -15.17
N GLN A 183 -66.31 -9.17 -15.57
CA GLN A 183 -67.50 -9.10 -14.75
C GLN A 183 -67.53 -10.23 -13.72
N GLY A 184 -67.30 -9.90 -12.46
CA GLY A 184 -67.79 -10.68 -11.33
C GLY A 184 -69.21 -10.23 -11.03
N ALA A 185 -70.19 -10.79 -11.75
CA ALA A 185 -71.60 -10.67 -11.38
C ALA A 185 -71.82 -11.39 -10.04
N SER A 186 -71.78 -10.65 -8.94
CA SER A 186 -72.39 -11.06 -7.68
C SER A 186 -73.50 -10.06 -7.37
N LYS A 187 -74.73 -10.56 -7.48
CA LYS A 187 -75.99 -9.88 -7.19
C LYS A 187 -75.96 -9.24 -5.79
N VAL A 188 -76.01 -7.91 -5.72
CA VAL A 188 -76.73 -7.15 -4.68
C VAL A 188 -77.20 -5.82 -5.30
N ASP A 189 -78.52 -5.71 -5.34
CA ASP A 189 -79.42 -4.55 -5.40
C ASP A 189 -79.14 -3.37 -6.34
N VAL A 190 -80.07 -3.29 -7.29
CA VAL A 190 -80.43 -2.19 -8.17
C VAL A 190 -81.03 -1.06 -7.33
N GLU A 191 -80.34 0.07 -7.24
CA GLU A 191 -80.89 1.44 -7.13
C GLU A 191 -79.73 2.41 -6.88
N ASP A 192 -79.08 2.87 -7.97
CA ASP A 192 -78.33 4.16 -8.09
C ASP A 192 -77.45 4.20 -9.36
N ALA A 193 -77.93 3.60 -10.46
CA ALA A 193 -77.16 3.44 -11.70
C ALA A 193 -77.25 4.63 -12.68
N SER A 194 -77.60 5.85 -12.23
CA SER A 194 -77.95 6.93 -13.16
C SER A 194 -77.13 8.23 -13.07
N LEU A 195 -75.97 8.27 -12.39
CA LEU A 195 -75.22 9.55 -12.27
C LEU A 195 -73.71 9.60 -12.58
N LEU A 196 -73.03 8.51 -12.95
CA LEU A 196 -71.61 8.60 -13.38
C LEU A 196 -71.23 7.56 -14.46
N ALA A 197 -71.72 7.74 -15.68
CA ALA A 197 -71.14 7.08 -16.85
C ALA A 197 -70.09 8.01 -17.50
N GLN A 198 -68.87 8.03 -16.96
CA GLN A 198 -67.72 8.55 -17.71
C GLN A 198 -67.09 7.39 -18.51
N ASP A 199 -66.76 7.66 -19.77
CA ASP A 199 -66.14 6.68 -20.66
C ASP A 199 -64.85 6.09 -20.05
N PRO A 200 -64.70 4.76 -19.97
CA PRO A 200 -63.53 4.12 -19.37
C PRO A 200 -62.21 4.46 -20.08
N VAL A 201 -62.28 4.82 -21.37
CA VAL A 201 -61.14 5.27 -22.18
C VAL A 201 -60.65 6.66 -21.74
N GLU A 202 -61.56 7.56 -21.37
CA GLU A 202 -61.21 8.91 -20.92
C GLU A 202 -60.69 8.92 -19.48
N GLN A 203 -61.21 8.02 -18.65
CA GLN A 203 -60.68 7.80 -17.30
C GLN A 203 -59.26 7.19 -17.36
N LEU A 204 -58.99 6.26 -18.28
CA LEU A 204 -57.66 5.70 -18.51
C LEU A 204 -56.68 6.74 -19.08
N SER A 205 -57.11 7.58 -20.04
CA SER A 205 -56.28 8.63 -20.61
C SER A 205 -55.95 9.72 -19.59
N ARG A 206 -56.90 10.10 -18.73
CA ARG A 206 -56.66 10.97 -17.58
C ARG A 206 -55.69 10.33 -16.58
N MET A 207 -55.83 9.04 -16.24
CA MET A 207 -54.89 8.37 -15.33
C MET A 207 -53.47 8.23 -15.90
N LEU A 208 -53.32 8.15 -17.22
CA LEU A 208 -52.02 8.08 -17.88
C LEU A 208 -51.37 9.46 -18.13
N SER A 209 -52.11 10.56 -17.92
CA SER A 209 -51.61 11.93 -18.16
C SER A 209 -50.42 12.29 -17.27
N THR A 210 -49.38 12.86 -17.88
CA THR A 210 -48.16 13.34 -17.20
C THR A 210 -48.47 14.35 -16.10
N ARG A 211 -49.51 15.18 -16.27
CA ARG A 211 -49.94 16.17 -15.29
C ARG A 211 -50.52 15.52 -14.03
N ASN A 212 -51.28 14.44 -14.19
CA ASN A 212 -51.85 13.69 -13.06
C ASN A 212 -50.76 12.92 -12.31
N ARG A 213 -49.77 12.35 -13.01
CA ARG A 213 -48.61 11.74 -12.37
C ARG A 213 -47.78 12.75 -11.58
N LEU A 214 -47.57 13.95 -12.10
CA LEU A 214 -46.87 15.02 -11.39
C LEU A 214 -47.62 15.45 -10.12
N ASN A 215 -48.95 15.59 -10.21
CA ASN A 215 -49.79 15.91 -9.05
C ASN A 215 -49.78 14.78 -8.02
N LEU A 216 -49.79 13.53 -8.46
CA LEU A 216 -49.68 12.36 -7.60
C LEU A 216 -48.31 12.32 -6.90
N THR A 217 -47.22 12.55 -7.63
CA THR A 217 -45.88 12.67 -7.04
C THR A 217 -45.87 13.76 -5.97
N LYS A 218 -46.42 14.96 -6.25
CA LYS A 218 -46.52 16.05 -5.26
C LYS A 218 -47.30 15.63 -4.00
N ALA A 219 -48.36 14.85 -4.15
CA ALA A 219 -49.16 14.35 -3.03
C ALA A 219 -48.41 13.30 -2.17
N ILE A 220 -47.49 12.53 -2.77
CA ILE A 220 -46.69 11.48 -2.11
C ILE A 220 -45.46 12.06 -1.39
N ILE A 221 -44.92 13.21 -1.86
CA ILE A 221 -43.68 13.80 -1.34
C ILE A 221 -43.72 13.96 0.18
N ARG A 222 -44.72 14.65 0.70
CA ARG A 222 -44.80 14.97 2.14
C ARG A 222 -45.07 13.76 3.04
N PRO A 223 -46.06 12.88 2.76
CA PRO A 223 -46.38 11.76 3.65
C PRO A 223 -45.40 10.58 3.56
N PHE A 224 -44.74 10.36 2.43
CA PHE A 224 -43.96 9.15 2.19
C PHE A 224 -42.49 9.42 1.80
N MET A 225 -42.22 10.32 0.86
CA MET A 225 -40.84 10.53 0.39
C MET A 225 -39.98 11.30 1.40
N MET A 226 -40.50 12.33 2.05
CA MET A 226 -39.77 13.13 3.04
C MET A 226 -39.36 12.32 4.27
N PRO A 227 -40.22 11.45 4.86
CA PRO A 227 -39.79 10.52 5.89
C PRO A 227 -38.71 9.55 5.42
N LEU A 228 -38.86 8.97 4.22
CA LEU A 228 -37.88 8.04 3.68
C LEU A 228 -36.52 8.74 3.47
N PHE A 229 -36.54 9.96 2.91
CA PHE A 229 -35.38 10.83 2.79
C PHE A 229 -34.68 11.07 4.13
N GLY A 230 -35.42 11.49 5.16
CA GLY A 230 -34.85 11.77 6.47
C GLY A 230 -34.22 10.53 7.11
N ALA A 231 -34.90 9.38 7.05
CA ALA A 231 -34.38 8.13 7.61
C ALA A 231 -33.10 7.68 6.90
N PHE A 232 -33.08 7.67 5.56
CA PHE A 232 -31.91 7.22 4.80
C PHE A 232 -30.75 8.23 4.81
N ALA A 233 -31.02 9.53 4.98
CA ALA A 233 -29.99 10.53 5.23
C ALA A 233 -29.30 10.29 6.58
N ILE A 234 -30.08 10.02 7.64
CA ILE A 234 -29.53 9.68 8.96
C ILE A 234 -28.80 8.33 8.90
N GLN A 235 -29.32 7.33 8.18
CA GLN A 235 -28.64 6.04 8.01
C GLN A 235 -27.29 6.19 7.31
N ALA A 236 -27.24 6.88 6.17
CA ALA A 236 -26.00 7.08 5.41
C ALA A 236 -24.98 7.91 6.22
N LEU A 237 -25.46 8.83 7.07
CA LEU A 237 -24.62 9.54 8.02
C LEU A 237 -24.08 8.60 9.12
N ALA A 238 -24.89 7.71 9.69
CA ALA A 238 -24.46 6.73 10.70
C ALA A 238 -23.45 5.72 10.12
N TYR A 239 -23.82 5.06 9.02
CA TYR A 239 -22.98 4.14 8.27
C TYR A 239 -23.15 4.40 6.76
N PRO A 240 -22.08 4.78 6.04
CA PRO A 240 -20.68 4.61 6.41
C PRO A 240 -19.98 5.91 6.89
N GLY A 241 -20.72 6.99 7.18
CA GLY A 241 -20.19 8.31 7.57
C GLY A 241 -19.47 8.35 8.94
N ILE A 242 -20.22 8.48 10.03
CA ILE A 242 -19.72 8.60 11.42
C ILE A 242 -18.77 7.45 11.77
N SER A 243 -19.07 6.24 11.30
CA SER A 243 -18.21 5.06 11.50
C SER A 243 -16.74 5.26 11.12
N ARG A 244 -16.40 6.15 10.16
CA ARG A 244 -15.00 6.46 9.83
C ARG A 244 -14.37 7.52 10.71
N ALA A 245 -15.19 8.40 11.27
CA ALA A 245 -14.73 9.49 12.12
C ALA A 245 -14.50 9.05 13.58
N LEU A 246 -15.00 7.87 13.96
CA LEU A 246 -14.76 7.31 15.29
C LEU A 246 -13.30 6.83 15.42
N PRO A 247 -12.67 7.06 16.59
CA PRO A 247 -11.31 6.57 16.83
C PRO A 247 -11.28 5.04 16.85
N LEU A 248 -10.16 4.46 16.41
CA LEU A 248 -9.95 3.02 16.47
C LEU A 248 -9.88 2.56 17.93
N PRO A 249 -10.78 1.67 18.38
CA PRO A 249 -10.71 1.11 19.73
C PRO A 249 -9.45 0.23 19.90
N THR A 250 -8.93 0.14 21.12
CA THR A 250 -7.67 -0.56 21.41
C THR A 250 -7.70 -2.07 21.13
N SER A 251 -8.87 -2.70 21.04
CA SER A 251 -8.97 -4.15 20.79
C SER A 251 -8.91 -4.51 19.30
N TYR A 252 -8.97 -3.53 18.40
CA TYR A 252 -8.84 -3.75 16.97
C TYR A 252 -7.41 -3.41 16.50
N THR A 253 -6.76 -4.38 15.86
CA THR A 253 -5.42 -4.22 15.25
C THR A 253 -5.47 -3.52 13.90
N SER A 254 -6.63 -3.54 13.23
CA SER A 254 -6.83 -2.90 11.93
C SER A 254 -8.15 -2.15 11.85
N PHE A 255 -8.14 -1.01 11.16
CA PHE A 255 -9.35 -0.24 10.84
C PHE A 255 -10.34 -1.07 10.00
N PHE A 256 -9.83 -1.96 9.15
CA PHE A 256 -10.64 -2.83 8.31
C PHE A 256 -11.50 -3.79 9.14
N SER A 257 -10.94 -4.41 10.18
CA SER A 257 -11.68 -5.28 11.11
C SER A 257 -12.75 -4.50 11.88
N TYR A 258 -12.42 -3.31 12.38
CA TYR A 258 -13.39 -2.44 13.07
C TYR A 258 -14.55 -2.03 12.16
N PHE A 259 -14.25 -1.56 10.95
CA PHE A 259 -15.25 -1.10 9.99
C PHE A 259 -16.18 -2.25 9.55
N THR A 260 -15.65 -3.48 9.45
CA THR A 260 -16.42 -4.69 9.19
C THR A 260 -17.36 -5.03 10.33
N THR A 261 -16.88 -5.06 11.58
CA THR A 261 -17.75 -5.35 12.74
C THR A 261 -18.85 -4.30 12.92
N TYR A 262 -18.52 -3.02 12.74
CA TYR A 262 -19.48 -1.92 12.79
C TYR A 262 -20.54 -2.07 11.69
N GLY A 263 -20.09 -2.29 10.44
CA GLY A 263 -20.97 -2.50 9.30
C GLY A 263 -21.89 -3.71 9.48
N LEU A 264 -21.37 -4.81 10.00
CA LEU A 264 -22.15 -6.00 10.31
C LEU A 264 -23.24 -5.72 11.35
N ALA A 265 -22.91 -5.05 12.46
CA ALA A 265 -23.89 -4.69 13.49
C ALA A 265 -25.01 -3.80 12.91
N PHE A 266 -24.65 -2.79 12.12
CA PHE A 266 -25.61 -1.92 11.44
C PHE A 266 -26.53 -2.71 10.48
N GLN A 267 -25.96 -3.57 9.64
CA GLN A 267 -26.74 -4.33 8.66
C GLN A 267 -27.59 -5.45 9.30
N LEU A 268 -27.15 -6.04 10.41
CA LEU A 268 -27.97 -6.98 11.18
C LEU A 268 -29.24 -6.30 11.73
N GLY A 269 -29.12 -5.06 12.21
CA GLY A 269 -30.28 -4.27 12.62
C GLY A 269 -31.26 -4.00 11.48
N ASN A 270 -30.74 -3.62 10.30
CA ASN A 270 -31.55 -3.48 9.08
C ASN A 270 -32.23 -4.80 8.69
N PHE A 271 -31.52 -5.92 8.72
CA PHE A 271 -32.06 -7.22 8.35
C PHE A 271 -33.19 -7.65 9.29
N ILE A 272 -32.99 -7.53 10.61
CA ILE A 272 -34.01 -7.87 11.61
C ILE A 272 -35.27 -7.00 11.43
N SER A 273 -35.11 -5.68 11.31
CA SER A 273 -36.27 -4.79 11.12
C SER A 273 -37.03 -5.04 9.81
N ARG A 274 -36.34 -5.47 8.75
CA ARG A 274 -36.96 -5.77 7.44
C ARG A 274 -37.66 -7.13 7.40
N THR A 275 -37.15 -8.13 8.12
CA THR A 275 -37.72 -9.49 8.18
C THR A 275 -38.93 -9.61 9.09
N HIS A 276 -38.98 -8.84 10.18
CA HIS A 276 -40.03 -8.97 11.20
C HIS A 276 -41.37 -8.32 10.85
N THR A 277 -41.52 -7.81 9.62
CA THR A 277 -42.72 -7.12 9.14
C THR A 277 -44.00 -7.95 9.12
N LEU A 278 -43.88 -9.27 8.94
CA LEU A 278 -45.02 -10.18 8.99
C LEU A 278 -45.46 -10.54 10.41
N LEU A 279 -44.54 -10.45 11.38
CA LEU A 279 -44.76 -10.87 12.76
C LEU A 279 -45.14 -9.70 13.68
N PHE A 280 -44.49 -8.56 13.51
CA PHE A 280 -44.69 -7.37 14.33
C PHE A 280 -45.03 -6.18 13.45
N ARG A 281 -46.22 -5.62 13.66
CA ARG A 281 -46.67 -4.39 13.00
C ARG A 281 -45.96 -3.22 13.69
N PRO A 282 -45.07 -2.45 13.02
CA PRO A 282 -44.52 -1.26 13.64
C PRO A 282 -45.63 -0.22 13.77
N ALA A 283 -46.17 -0.06 14.97
CA ALA A 283 -47.35 0.77 15.20
C ALA A 283 -47.08 2.27 15.01
N SER A 284 -45.81 2.71 15.08
CA SER A 284 -45.46 4.13 15.05
C SER A 284 -44.18 4.40 14.27
N THR A 285 -44.30 5.15 13.16
CA THR A 285 -43.15 5.75 12.46
C THR A 285 -42.32 6.64 13.38
N LYS A 286 -42.95 7.29 14.37
CA LYS A 286 -42.25 8.17 15.32
C LYS A 286 -41.22 7.39 16.16
N ALA A 287 -41.57 6.18 16.62
CA ALA A 287 -40.67 5.34 17.41
C ALA A 287 -39.42 4.94 16.62
N ALA A 288 -39.60 4.58 15.34
CA ALA A 288 -38.47 4.24 14.46
C ALA A 288 -37.54 5.45 14.22
N PHE A 289 -38.12 6.65 14.01
CA PHE A 289 -37.35 7.89 13.91
C PHE A 289 -36.62 8.27 15.19
N THR A 290 -37.22 8.05 16.36
CA THR A 290 -36.55 8.32 17.64
C THR A 290 -35.37 7.38 17.86
N ILE A 291 -35.50 6.09 17.50
CA ILE A 291 -34.40 5.11 17.66
C ILE A 291 -33.23 5.48 16.75
N ILE A 292 -33.47 5.70 15.45
CA ILE A 292 -32.40 6.05 14.52
C ILE A 292 -31.77 7.41 14.85
N GLY A 293 -32.59 8.42 15.19
CA GLY A 293 -32.14 9.76 15.53
C GLY A 293 -31.30 9.77 16.82
N ALA A 294 -31.78 9.14 17.89
CA ALA A 294 -31.05 9.06 19.16
C ALA A 294 -29.74 8.27 19.00
N SER A 295 -29.77 7.11 18.33
CA SER A 295 -28.57 6.29 18.13
C SER A 295 -27.50 7.06 17.34
N THR A 296 -27.91 7.72 16.26
CA THR A 296 -26.99 8.51 15.39
C THR A 296 -26.49 9.76 16.10
N PHE A 297 -27.34 10.44 16.88
CA PHE A 297 -26.94 11.60 17.66
C PHE A 297 -25.91 11.24 18.74
N ILE A 298 -26.11 10.13 19.45
CA ILE A 298 -25.14 9.64 20.45
C ILE A 298 -23.83 9.25 19.77
N LEU A 299 -23.88 8.56 18.63
CA LEU A 299 -22.68 8.23 17.85
C LEU A 299 -21.94 9.48 17.36
N LEU A 300 -22.66 10.50 16.88
CA LEU A 300 -22.09 11.78 16.46
C LEU A 300 -21.46 12.52 17.63
N ALA A 301 -22.16 12.62 18.76
CA ALA A 301 -21.63 13.22 19.98
C ALA A 301 -20.37 12.47 20.46
N ASN A 302 -20.36 11.14 20.39
CA ASN A 302 -19.19 10.35 20.74
C ASN A 302 -18.01 10.62 19.79
N SER A 303 -18.27 10.80 18.49
CA SER A 303 -17.21 11.13 17.52
C SER A 303 -16.56 12.49 17.75
N ILE A 304 -17.28 13.45 18.36
CA ILE A 304 -16.79 14.81 18.63
C ILE A 304 -16.16 14.90 20.03
N PHE A 305 -16.82 14.36 21.05
CA PHE A 305 -16.44 14.54 22.45
C PHE A 305 -15.69 13.35 23.06
N LEU A 306 -15.59 12.22 22.35
CA LEU A 306 -14.90 11.00 22.81
C LEU A 306 -15.40 10.51 24.18
N VAL A 307 -16.73 10.60 24.40
CA VAL A 307 -17.40 10.35 25.69
C VAL A 307 -17.17 8.94 26.21
N PHE A 308 -17.16 7.93 25.33
CA PHE A 308 -16.93 6.54 25.69
C PHE A 308 -16.12 5.79 24.62
N SER A 309 -15.30 4.85 25.08
CA SER A 309 -14.41 4.03 24.26
C SER A 309 -14.83 2.55 24.20
N THR A 310 -16.04 2.22 24.69
CA THR A 310 -16.54 0.85 24.77
C THR A 310 -17.10 0.37 23.43
N GLU A 311 -16.46 -0.67 22.87
CA GLU A 311 -16.80 -1.23 21.55
C GLU A 311 -18.24 -1.78 21.48
N VAL A 312 -18.68 -2.44 22.55
CA VAL A 312 -20.03 -3.02 22.64
C VAL A 312 -21.10 -1.94 22.53
N LEU A 313 -20.89 -0.78 23.16
CA LEU A 313 -21.86 0.32 23.12
C LEU A 313 -21.95 0.94 21.71
N VAL A 314 -20.79 1.14 21.05
CA VAL A 314 -20.74 1.62 19.67
C VAL A 314 -21.47 0.64 18.72
N GLY A 315 -21.23 -0.66 18.89
CA GLY A 315 -21.91 -1.71 18.11
C GLY A 315 -23.43 -1.75 18.35
N LEU A 316 -23.89 -1.63 19.61
CA LEU A 316 -25.31 -1.57 19.95
C LEU A 316 -26.01 -0.34 19.36
N LEU A 317 -25.35 0.82 19.37
CA LEU A 317 -25.88 2.04 18.76
C LEU A 317 -25.94 1.92 17.23
N ALA A 318 -24.92 1.35 16.60
CA ALA A 318 -24.93 1.05 15.16
C ALA A 318 -26.09 0.11 14.80
N PHE A 319 -26.28 -0.95 15.57
CA PHE A 319 -27.40 -1.88 15.45
C PHE A 319 -28.76 -1.18 15.61
N GLY A 320 -28.90 -0.29 16.60
CA GLY A 320 -30.10 0.52 16.81
C GLY A 320 -30.40 1.44 15.62
N ALA A 321 -29.39 2.11 15.05
CA ALA A 321 -29.54 2.92 13.85
C ALA A 321 -30.00 2.10 12.63
N GLY A 322 -29.50 0.86 12.50
CA GLY A 322 -29.97 -0.11 11.51
C GLY A 322 -31.44 -0.48 11.69
N ILE A 323 -31.85 -0.86 12.91
CA ILE A 323 -33.26 -1.19 13.23
C ILE A 323 -34.19 -0.03 12.86
N GLY A 324 -33.84 1.19 13.28
CA GLY A 324 -34.70 2.35 13.10
C GLY A 324 -34.97 2.64 11.62
N GLY A 325 -33.94 2.66 10.76
CA GLY A 325 -34.16 2.98 9.34
C GLY A 325 -34.80 1.85 8.54
N GLY A 326 -34.47 0.58 8.83
CA GLY A 326 -35.19 -0.55 8.21
C GLY A 326 -36.67 -0.61 8.63
N ALA A 327 -37.00 -0.25 9.86
CA ALA A 327 -38.38 -0.14 10.32
C ALA A 327 -39.14 1.03 9.64
N VAL A 328 -38.49 2.19 9.45
CA VAL A 328 -39.10 3.31 8.71
C VAL A 328 -39.41 2.89 7.27
N TYR A 329 -38.45 2.26 6.57
CA TYR A 329 -38.64 1.75 5.21
C TYR A 329 -39.90 0.87 5.13
N MET A 330 -39.97 -0.15 5.99
CA MET A 330 -41.07 -1.10 5.97
C MET A 330 -42.42 -0.47 6.30
N THR A 331 -42.45 0.44 7.27
CA THR A 331 -43.69 1.10 7.65
C THR A 331 -44.21 2.01 6.53
N ILE A 332 -43.32 2.68 5.79
CA ILE A 332 -43.70 3.56 4.67
C ILE A 332 -44.27 2.72 3.52
N PHE A 333 -43.57 1.67 3.09
CA PHE A 333 -44.05 0.81 2.01
C PHE A 333 -45.36 0.08 2.37
N ASP A 334 -45.50 -0.39 3.62
CA ASP A 334 -46.76 -0.98 4.11
C ASP A 334 -47.92 0.03 4.08
N ARG A 335 -47.66 1.30 4.42
CA ARG A 335 -48.68 2.37 4.33
C ARG A 335 -49.03 2.75 2.91
N VAL A 336 -48.07 2.76 1.98
CA VAL A 336 -48.34 3.01 0.55
C VAL A 336 -49.24 1.90 -0.01
N LEU A 337 -48.96 0.64 0.33
CA LEU A 337 -49.81 -0.52 -0.03
C LEU A 337 -51.25 -0.43 0.53
N GLN A 338 -51.44 0.26 1.65
CA GLN A 338 -52.74 0.46 2.30
C GLN A 338 -53.43 1.79 1.95
N GLY A 339 -52.77 2.66 1.18
CA GLY A 339 -53.23 4.03 0.97
C GLY A 339 -54.51 4.09 0.13
N LYS A 340 -55.63 4.51 0.75
CA LYS A 340 -56.91 4.75 0.06
C LYS A 340 -56.80 5.79 -1.07
N SER A 341 -55.81 6.68 -1.04
CA SER A 341 -55.51 7.64 -2.12
C SER A 341 -55.10 7.00 -3.45
N PHE A 342 -54.88 5.67 -3.48
CA PHE A 342 -54.45 4.90 -4.66
C PHE A 342 -55.52 3.94 -5.17
N GLU A 343 -56.81 4.29 -5.02
CA GLU A 343 -57.97 3.47 -5.40
C GLU A 343 -57.91 2.91 -6.84
N SER A 344 -57.17 3.54 -7.76
CA SER A 344 -56.82 2.92 -9.04
C SER A 344 -55.49 2.16 -8.98
N GLY A 345 -55.50 0.89 -9.37
CA GLY A 345 -54.31 0.02 -9.34
C GLY A 345 -53.09 0.57 -10.11
N ILE A 346 -53.30 1.43 -11.11
CA ILE A 346 -52.23 2.13 -11.86
C ILE A 346 -51.52 3.18 -10.98
N ASN A 347 -52.27 3.93 -10.18
CA ASN A 347 -51.70 4.94 -9.27
C ASN A 347 -50.91 4.28 -8.13
N LEU A 348 -51.32 3.08 -7.67
CA LEU A 348 -50.59 2.32 -6.66
C LEU A 348 -49.23 1.81 -7.18
N GLU A 349 -49.18 1.24 -8.39
CA GLU A 349 -47.91 0.80 -8.99
C GLU A 349 -46.94 1.97 -9.15
N PHE A 350 -47.42 3.10 -9.69
CA PHE A 350 -46.60 4.31 -9.83
C PHE A 350 -46.16 4.86 -8.47
N GLY A 351 -47.03 4.83 -7.46
CA GLY A 351 -46.70 5.24 -6.10
C GLY A 351 -45.57 4.42 -5.49
N LEU A 352 -45.65 3.08 -5.57
CA LEU A 352 -44.62 2.17 -5.07
C LEU A 352 -43.27 2.34 -5.79
N GLN A 353 -43.31 2.69 -7.07
CA GLN A 353 -42.13 2.96 -7.89
C GLN A 353 -41.42 4.26 -7.53
N VAL A 354 -42.17 5.34 -7.30
CA VAL A 354 -41.62 6.68 -7.07
C VAL A 354 -41.22 6.92 -5.61
N VAL A 355 -41.83 6.24 -4.64
CA VAL A 355 -41.53 6.41 -3.22
C VAL A 355 -40.04 6.19 -2.90
N GLY A 356 -39.39 5.23 -3.58
CA GLY A 356 -37.96 4.94 -3.42
C GLY A 356 -36.99 6.06 -3.84
N VAL A 357 -37.48 7.12 -4.51
CA VAL A 357 -36.66 8.32 -4.80
C VAL A 357 -36.22 9.01 -3.50
N GLY A 358 -37.09 9.01 -2.47
CA GLY A 358 -36.75 9.59 -1.16
C GLY A 358 -35.53 8.92 -0.53
N GLU A 359 -35.45 7.59 -0.61
CA GLU A 359 -34.31 6.79 -0.14
C GLU A 359 -33.01 7.19 -0.85
N THR A 360 -33.00 7.25 -2.18
CA THR A 360 -31.79 7.57 -2.94
C THR A 360 -31.30 9.00 -2.69
N ILE A 361 -32.20 9.99 -2.63
CA ILE A 361 -31.83 11.37 -2.28
C ILE A 361 -31.29 11.43 -0.85
N GLY A 362 -31.89 10.67 0.08
CA GLY A 362 -31.42 10.57 1.46
C GLY A 362 -30.00 10.04 1.53
N VAL A 363 -29.71 8.94 0.84
CA VAL A 363 -28.36 8.35 0.78
C VAL A 363 -27.32 9.32 0.22
N ILE A 364 -27.66 10.08 -0.83
CA ILE A 364 -26.77 11.09 -1.42
C ILE A 364 -26.45 12.17 -0.38
N VAL A 365 -27.46 12.79 0.20
CA VAL A 365 -27.29 13.91 1.14
C VAL A 365 -26.58 13.44 2.41
N GLY A 366 -27.00 12.32 3.00
CA GLY A 366 -26.38 11.75 4.19
C GLY A 366 -24.94 11.29 3.96
N GLY A 367 -24.66 10.70 2.80
CA GLY A 367 -23.30 10.29 2.42
C GLY A 367 -22.36 11.48 2.21
N LEU A 368 -22.82 12.56 1.55
CA LEU A 368 -22.04 13.80 1.42
C LEU A 368 -21.78 14.46 2.78
N LEU A 369 -22.80 14.54 3.65
CA LEU A 369 -22.63 15.04 5.02
C LEU A 369 -21.64 14.18 5.82
N GLY A 370 -21.66 12.86 5.64
CA GLY A 370 -20.69 11.95 6.26
C GLY A 370 -19.25 12.23 5.82
N VAL A 371 -19.00 12.44 4.52
CA VAL A 371 -17.66 12.78 3.99
C VAL A 371 -17.20 14.16 4.49
N MET A 372 -18.11 15.14 4.56
CA MET A 372 -17.81 16.45 5.14
C MET A 372 -17.45 16.36 6.62
N LEU A 373 -18.20 15.55 7.39
CA LEU A 373 -17.95 15.31 8.80
C LEU A 373 -16.58 14.66 9.04
N GLU A 374 -16.22 13.65 8.25
CA GLU A 374 -14.91 13.00 8.27
C GLU A 374 -13.78 14.04 8.07
N SER A 375 -13.94 14.94 7.09
CA SER A 375 -12.99 16.01 6.81
C SER A 375 -12.88 17.04 7.95
N LEU A 376 -14.02 17.42 8.56
CA LEU A 376 -14.08 18.38 9.66
C LEU A 376 -13.49 17.83 10.95
N ILE A 377 -13.77 16.56 11.29
CA ILE A 377 -13.22 15.91 12.49
C ILE A 377 -11.70 15.74 12.34
N TYR A 378 -11.20 15.45 11.14
CA TYR A 378 -9.77 15.41 10.86
C TYR A 378 -9.09 16.78 11.08
N LEU A 379 -9.70 17.87 10.61
CA LEU A 379 -9.21 19.23 10.84
C LEU A 379 -9.25 19.61 12.32
N TYR A 380 -10.33 19.26 13.02
CA TYR A 380 -10.53 19.55 14.45
C TYR A 380 -9.53 18.78 15.33
N THR A 381 -9.31 17.49 15.08
CA THR A 381 -8.32 16.68 15.81
C THR A 381 -6.90 17.18 15.57
N ARG A 382 -6.57 17.61 14.33
CA ARG A 382 -5.29 18.27 14.01
C ARG A 382 -5.11 19.59 14.77
N GLN A 383 -6.17 20.39 14.89
CA GLN A 383 -6.14 21.67 15.60
C GLN A 383 -6.06 21.50 17.12
N LEU A 384 -6.74 20.50 17.69
CA LEU A 384 -6.60 20.11 19.10
C LEU A 384 -5.22 19.55 19.42
N ALA A 385 -4.62 18.74 18.53
CA ALA A 385 -3.24 18.31 18.67
C ALA A 385 -2.28 19.51 18.67
N PHE A 386 -2.51 20.50 17.79
CA PHE A 386 -1.74 21.74 17.74
C PHE A 386 -1.92 22.59 19.01
N LEU A 387 -3.15 22.74 19.52
CA LEU A 387 -3.46 23.45 20.77
C LEU A 387 -2.91 22.74 22.02
N ALA A 388 -2.95 21.41 22.05
CA ALA A 388 -2.35 20.60 23.12
C ALA A 388 -0.82 20.74 23.15
N ILE A 389 -0.19 20.90 21.99
CA ILE A 389 1.25 21.24 21.87
C ILE A 389 1.52 22.67 22.40
N MET A 390 0.61 23.63 22.15
CA MET A 390 0.75 25.01 22.61
C MET A 390 0.40 25.24 24.09
N MET A 391 -0.41 24.38 24.72
CA MET A 391 -0.79 24.48 26.15
C MET A 391 0.21 23.83 27.12
N LYS A 392 1.48 23.69 26.73
CA LYS A 392 2.55 23.36 27.68
C LYS A 392 2.79 24.56 28.60
N ARG A 393 2.32 24.47 29.86
CA ARG A 393 2.51 25.47 30.93
C ARG A 393 3.91 26.08 30.90
N ARG A 394 4.02 27.42 31.00
CA ARG A 394 5.28 28.15 31.21
C ARG A 394 6.06 27.50 32.36
N THR A 395 7.20 26.91 32.04
CA THR A 395 8.11 26.36 33.04
C THR A 395 8.88 27.50 33.71
N HIS A 396 8.86 27.55 35.04
CA HIS A 396 9.84 28.31 35.81
C HIS A 396 11.26 27.87 35.42
N ASN A 397 12.20 28.83 35.45
CA ASN A 397 13.59 28.61 35.07
C ASN A 397 14.24 27.59 36.03
N LYS A 398 14.36 26.34 35.57
CA LYS A 398 15.03 25.26 36.30
C LYS A 398 16.54 25.52 36.28
N SER A 399 17.24 25.32 37.41
CA SER A 399 18.71 25.19 37.42
C SER A 399 19.07 24.02 36.50
N ARG A 400 19.69 24.33 35.35
CA ARG A 400 19.97 23.32 34.32
C ARG A 400 21.07 22.35 34.78
N HIS A 401 21.96 22.78 35.68
CA HIS A 401 23.10 21.99 36.15
C HIS A 401 23.00 21.54 37.61
N GLY A 402 21.81 21.52 38.22
CA GLY A 402 21.68 21.07 39.61
C GLY A 402 21.97 19.57 39.84
N CYS A 403 22.49 19.23 41.03
CA CYS A 403 22.83 17.84 41.41
C CYS A 403 21.60 16.93 41.49
N ARG A 404 21.83 15.61 41.43
CA ARG A 404 20.76 14.58 41.39
C ARG A 404 19.83 14.64 42.60
N ASN A 405 20.38 14.84 43.81
CA ASN A 405 19.60 14.89 45.04
C ASN A 405 18.70 16.14 45.09
N CYS A 406 19.18 17.31 44.63
CA CYS A 406 18.38 18.52 44.54
C CYS A 406 17.30 18.43 43.44
N LYS A 407 17.64 17.84 42.29
CA LYS A 407 16.69 17.55 41.20
C LYS A 407 15.58 16.60 41.65
N LYS A 408 15.91 15.48 42.32
CA LYS A 408 14.93 14.50 42.85
C LYS A 408 13.99 15.14 43.87
N ARG A 409 14.47 16.12 44.63
CA ARG A 409 13.70 16.84 45.65
C ARG A 409 12.96 18.07 45.13
N HIS A 410 13.05 18.36 43.83
CA HIS A 410 12.42 19.51 43.18
C HIS A 410 12.80 20.86 43.82
N VAL A 411 14.04 20.99 44.31
CA VAL A 411 14.59 22.23 44.89
C VAL A 411 15.73 22.78 44.03
N LYS A 412 15.91 24.11 43.99
CA LYS A 412 16.97 24.75 43.21
C LYS A 412 18.34 24.39 43.82
N CYS A 413 19.23 23.85 43.00
CA CYS A 413 20.60 23.59 43.39
C CYS A 413 21.43 24.87 43.23
N ASP A 414 22.38 25.03 44.13
CA ASP A 414 23.35 26.11 44.18
C ASP A 414 24.60 25.86 43.32
N GLU A 415 24.72 24.67 42.72
CA GLU A 415 25.76 24.29 41.73
C GLU A 415 27.22 24.43 42.22
N GLY A 416 27.46 24.71 43.51
CA GLY A 416 28.77 24.88 44.13
C GLY A 416 29.67 23.63 44.24
N GLY A 417 29.34 22.55 43.52
CA GLY A 417 30.12 21.31 43.44
C GLY A 417 29.65 20.22 44.42
N PRO A 418 30.12 18.97 44.29
CA PRO A 418 29.72 17.89 45.18
C PRO A 418 30.49 17.94 46.52
N PRO A 419 29.82 18.06 47.68
CA PRO A 419 28.38 18.21 47.88
C PRO A 419 27.91 19.66 47.81
N CYS A 420 26.77 19.90 47.13
CA CYS A 420 26.19 21.24 47.05
C CYS A 420 25.65 21.65 48.42
N THR A 421 25.53 22.95 48.70
CA THR A 421 25.19 23.48 50.03
C THR A 421 23.87 22.90 50.55
N ASN A 422 22.90 22.68 49.65
CA ASN A 422 21.62 22.04 49.99
C ASN A 422 21.70 20.54 50.30
N CYS A 423 22.69 19.82 49.75
CA CYS A 423 22.97 18.42 50.09
C CYS A 423 23.78 18.32 51.39
N LEU A 424 24.74 19.22 51.59
CA LEU A 424 25.57 19.32 52.78
C LEU A 424 24.74 19.69 54.03
N ALA A 425 23.86 20.70 53.93
CA ALA A 425 22.98 21.12 55.02
C ALA A 425 22.00 20.03 55.49
N ARG A 426 21.84 18.95 54.73
CA ARG A 426 20.93 17.85 55.04
C ARG A 426 21.62 16.50 55.19
N ASN A 427 22.96 16.46 55.27
CA ASN A 427 23.76 15.24 55.36
C ASN A 427 23.34 14.17 54.34
N LEU A 428 23.13 14.57 53.09
CA LEU A 428 22.80 13.62 52.01
C LEU A 428 24.08 13.11 51.35
N GLU A 429 24.35 11.81 51.47
CA GLU A 429 25.45 11.14 50.78
C GLU A 429 25.18 11.04 49.26
N GLY A 430 26.24 11.09 48.44
CA GLY A 430 26.15 10.87 46.99
C GLY A 430 25.62 12.05 46.17
N CYS A 431 26.10 13.27 46.42
CA CYS A 431 25.83 14.41 45.54
C CYS A 431 26.54 14.22 44.19
N SER A 432 25.82 13.75 43.17
CA SER A 432 26.36 13.55 41.82
C SER A 432 25.71 14.47 40.79
N TYR A 433 26.50 14.86 39.79
CA TYR A 433 26.09 15.72 38.68
C TYR A 433 26.08 14.99 37.31
N LEU A 434 26.43 13.69 37.30
CA LEU A 434 26.48 12.89 36.06
C LEU A 434 25.09 12.34 35.69
N THR A 435 24.79 12.42 34.40
CA THR A 435 23.51 12.10 33.77
C THR A 435 23.48 10.61 33.36
N GLU A 436 22.55 9.82 33.89
CA GLU A 436 22.19 8.50 33.32
C GLU A 436 21.39 8.69 32.01
N PRO A 437 21.50 7.75 31.04
CA PRO A 437 21.00 7.96 29.68
C PRO A 437 19.46 7.96 29.66
N PRO A 438 18.82 8.93 28.98
CA PRO A 438 17.37 9.05 28.99
C PRO A 438 16.69 8.01 28.08
N THR A 439 15.66 7.38 28.63
CA THR A 439 14.58 6.66 27.95
C THR A 439 14.09 7.45 26.71
N GLN A 440 14.26 6.88 25.51
CA GLN A 440 14.00 7.57 24.24
C GLN A 440 12.51 7.59 23.87
N LEU A 441 11.94 8.79 23.77
CA LEU A 441 11.25 9.40 22.60
C LEU A 441 10.51 10.68 23.10
N PRO A 442 10.57 11.81 22.38
CA PRO A 442 10.46 11.88 20.92
C PRO A 442 11.70 12.48 20.25
N ALA A 443 12.21 11.77 19.24
CA ALA A 443 12.92 12.40 18.14
C ALA A 443 12.03 13.49 17.52
N THR A 444 12.62 14.64 17.22
CA THR A 444 12.02 15.82 16.60
C THR A 444 11.10 15.44 15.42
N GLU A 445 9.96 16.13 15.25
CA GLU A 445 9.02 15.89 14.14
C GLU A 445 9.73 15.81 12.77
N THR A 446 10.75 16.63 12.57
CA THR A 446 11.65 16.61 11.40
C THR A 446 12.35 15.27 11.22
N ARG A 447 12.90 14.68 12.29
CA ARG A 447 13.57 13.37 12.24
C ARG A 447 12.61 12.26 11.83
N ARG A 448 11.36 12.29 12.32
CA ARG A 448 10.34 11.33 11.88
C ARG A 448 10.01 11.49 10.40
N LYS A 449 9.89 12.72 9.90
CA LYS A 449 9.64 12.98 8.47
C LYS A 449 10.81 12.52 7.60
N LEU A 450 12.05 12.75 8.05
CA LEU A 450 13.26 12.24 7.40
C LEU A 450 13.27 10.72 7.34
N GLU A 451 13.06 10.02 8.46
CA GLU A 451 13.03 8.55 8.49
C GLU A 451 11.92 7.97 7.59
N LEU A 452 10.76 8.64 7.49
CA LEU A 452 9.70 8.27 6.55
C LEU A 452 10.09 8.51 5.09
N GLU A 453 10.74 9.63 4.77
CA GLU A 453 11.27 9.91 3.43
C GLU A 453 12.29 8.83 3.02
N LEU A 454 13.22 8.50 3.92
CA LEU A 454 14.25 7.48 3.68
C LEU A 454 13.63 6.09 3.47
N MET A 455 12.64 5.69 4.28
CA MET A 455 11.93 4.41 4.10
C MET A 455 11.12 4.37 2.80
N HIS A 456 10.44 5.47 2.46
CA HIS A 456 9.70 5.57 1.21
C HIS A 456 10.62 5.48 0.00
N ARG A 457 11.77 6.17 0.06
CA ARG A 457 12.79 6.11 -0.99
C ARG A 457 13.38 4.71 -1.11
N TRP A 458 13.70 4.05 0.01
CA TRP A 458 14.12 2.65 0.00
C TRP A 458 13.13 1.78 -0.76
N THR A 459 11.84 1.84 -0.42
CA THR A 459 10.80 0.97 -1.00
C THR A 459 10.38 1.37 -2.42
N SER A 460 10.88 2.49 -2.96
CA SER A 460 10.51 3.01 -4.28
C SER A 460 11.65 2.96 -5.30
N SER A 461 12.88 3.30 -4.90
CA SER A 461 14.04 3.41 -5.78
C SER A 461 15.32 2.79 -5.24
N SER A 462 15.71 3.03 -3.97
CA SER A 462 17.08 2.72 -3.50
C SER A 462 17.44 1.25 -3.69
N TYR A 463 16.50 0.35 -3.36
CA TYR A 463 16.69 -1.10 -3.44
C TYR A 463 17.07 -1.57 -4.86
N LYS A 464 16.60 -0.89 -5.91
CA LYS A 464 16.82 -1.28 -7.31
C LYS A 464 18.29 -1.22 -7.70
N SER A 465 19.06 -0.33 -7.07
CA SER A 465 20.50 -0.20 -7.30
C SER A 465 21.33 -1.32 -6.64
N LEU A 466 20.71 -2.14 -5.79
CA LEU A 466 21.32 -3.31 -5.15
C LEU A 466 20.87 -4.63 -5.79
N ALA A 467 19.87 -4.60 -6.68
CA ALA A 467 19.37 -5.79 -7.36
C ALA A 467 20.36 -6.24 -8.45
N SER A 468 20.88 -7.46 -8.31
CA SER A 468 21.80 -8.07 -9.27
C SER A 468 21.04 -8.74 -10.41
N ILE A 469 19.89 -9.34 -10.09
CA ILE A 469 18.95 -9.94 -11.03
C ILE A 469 17.50 -9.43 -10.80
N PRO A 470 16.61 -9.53 -11.79
CA PRO A 470 15.21 -9.12 -11.66
C PRO A 470 14.47 -9.71 -10.45
N GLU A 471 14.78 -10.95 -10.08
CA GLU A 471 14.18 -11.70 -8.98
C GLU A 471 14.52 -11.09 -7.60
N ASP A 472 15.61 -10.33 -7.50
CA ASP A 472 16.01 -9.68 -6.26
C ASP A 472 15.04 -8.56 -5.84
N ASN A 473 14.36 -7.95 -6.82
CA ASN A 473 13.53 -6.77 -6.59
C ASN A 473 12.45 -7.01 -5.54
N GLN A 474 11.79 -8.18 -5.56
CA GLN A 474 10.67 -8.46 -4.68
C GLN A 474 11.11 -8.50 -3.20
N TRP A 475 12.15 -9.27 -2.88
CA TRP A 475 12.56 -9.45 -1.49
C TRP A 475 13.40 -8.27 -0.97
N LEU A 476 14.15 -7.57 -1.83
CA LEU A 476 14.83 -6.32 -1.45
C LEU A 476 13.84 -5.18 -1.16
N GLN A 477 12.73 -5.11 -1.91
CA GLN A 477 11.70 -4.09 -1.70
C GLN A 477 10.85 -4.38 -0.47
N GLU A 478 10.34 -5.61 -0.33
CA GLU A 478 9.36 -5.96 0.70
C GLU A 478 9.98 -6.61 1.94
N ASP A 479 10.69 -7.72 1.75
CA ASP A 479 11.13 -8.55 2.87
C ASP A 479 12.23 -7.89 3.67
N MET A 480 13.19 -7.24 2.99
CA MET A 480 14.26 -6.49 3.65
C MET A 480 13.71 -5.31 4.45
N ALA A 481 12.68 -4.61 3.95
CA ALA A 481 11.98 -3.57 4.70
C ALA A 481 11.24 -4.14 5.94
N ARG A 482 10.58 -5.30 5.81
CA ARG A 482 9.95 -6.00 6.96
C ARG A 482 10.98 -6.48 7.98
N TRP A 483 12.15 -6.95 7.54
CA TRP A 483 13.26 -7.33 8.42
C TRP A 483 13.80 -6.12 9.17
N ALA A 484 13.99 -4.98 8.49
CA ALA A 484 14.47 -3.76 9.11
C ALA A 484 13.58 -3.30 10.26
N LEU A 485 12.25 -3.39 10.13
CA LEU A 485 11.33 -3.05 11.22
C LEU A 485 11.54 -3.88 12.51
N LYS A 486 12.19 -5.05 12.41
CA LYS A 486 12.51 -5.93 13.54
C LYS A 486 13.98 -5.87 13.96
N HIS A 487 14.86 -5.32 13.13
CA HIS A 487 16.30 -5.34 13.32
C HIS A 487 16.89 -3.94 13.15
N GLU A 488 17.23 -3.31 14.27
CA GLU A 488 17.64 -1.90 14.32
C GLU A 488 18.88 -1.60 13.47
N TYR A 489 19.89 -2.48 13.48
CA TYR A 489 21.09 -2.33 12.64
C TYR A 489 20.75 -2.29 11.15
N LEU A 490 19.82 -3.15 10.70
CA LEU A 490 19.42 -3.22 9.30
C LEU A 490 18.62 -1.98 8.90
N LEU A 491 17.70 -1.52 9.77
CA LEU A 491 16.93 -0.30 9.56
C LEU A 491 17.83 0.93 9.44
N GLN A 492 18.78 1.08 10.35
CA GLN A 492 19.73 2.18 10.32
C GLN A 492 20.66 2.09 9.11
N GLY A 493 21.09 0.89 8.70
CA GLY A 493 21.84 0.68 7.46
C GLY A 493 21.06 1.09 6.21
N MET A 494 19.78 0.73 6.13
CA MET A 494 18.89 1.14 5.04
C MET A 494 18.67 2.66 5.01
N PHE A 495 18.54 3.29 6.17
CA PHE A 495 18.47 4.76 6.26
C PHE A 495 19.77 5.43 5.83
N ALA A 496 20.92 4.91 6.24
CA ALA A 496 22.22 5.43 5.81
C ALA A 496 22.37 5.36 4.27
N PHE A 497 22.04 4.20 3.69
CA PHE A 497 22.11 4.00 2.25
C PHE A 497 21.15 4.92 1.47
N SER A 498 19.88 5.00 1.92
CA SER A 498 18.89 5.88 1.28
C SER A 498 19.25 7.35 1.42
N ALA A 499 19.87 7.75 2.54
CA ALA A 499 20.34 9.12 2.75
C ALA A 499 21.50 9.46 1.80
N LEU A 500 22.39 8.51 1.52
CA LEU A 500 23.46 8.69 0.53
C LEU A 500 22.92 8.80 -0.90
N GLU A 501 21.87 8.07 -1.24
CA GLU A 501 21.20 8.25 -2.53
C GLU A 501 20.69 9.69 -2.66
N VAL A 502 20.08 10.25 -1.60
CA VAL A 502 19.63 11.65 -1.60
C VAL A 502 20.82 12.61 -1.72
N ALA A 503 21.91 12.36 -1.01
CA ALA A 503 23.09 13.22 -1.05
C ALA A 503 23.79 13.23 -2.42
N LEU A 504 23.85 12.08 -3.11
CA LEU A 504 24.58 11.91 -4.37
C LEU A 504 23.70 12.10 -5.61
N CYS A 505 22.46 11.65 -5.57
CA CYS A 505 21.53 11.67 -6.71
C CYS A 505 20.44 12.75 -6.58
N GLY A 506 20.28 13.35 -5.40
CA GLY A 506 19.32 14.42 -5.14
C GLY A 506 17.89 13.95 -4.82
N GLY A 507 16.95 14.88 -4.94
CA GLY A 507 15.52 14.64 -4.71
C GLY A 507 15.12 14.66 -3.23
N ALA A 508 15.77 15.47 -2.41
CA ALA A 508 15.38 15.72 -1.03
C ALA A 508 14.00 16.40 -0.96
N ALA A 509 13.12 15.93 -0.06
CA ALA A 509 11.78 16.48 0.13
C ALA A 509 11.60 17.21 1.46
N VAL A 510 12.36 16.85 2.51
CA VAL A 510 12.23 17.44 3.86
C VAL A 510 13.24 18.57 4.13
N VAL A 511 14.46 18.45 3.61
CA VAL A 511 15.52 19.46 3.76
C VAL A 511 15.94 19.89 2.36
N GLU A 512 15.60 21.12 1.98
CA GLU A 512 15.82 21.64 0.62
C GLU A 512 17.14 22.42 0.48
N GLU A 513 17.61 23.07 1.56
CA GLU A 513 18.89 23.81 1.60
C GLU A 513 20.03 22.95 2.16
N ASP A 514 21.24 23.04 1.58
CA ASP A 514 22.45 22.28 1.96
C ASP A 514 22.21 20.78 2.17
N TYR A 515 21.30 20.21 1.36
CA TYR A 515 20.81 18.86 1.55
C TYR A 515 21.91 17.81 1.37
N ASP A 516 22.86 18.03 0.45
CA ASP A 516 23.96 17.12 0.17
C ASP A 516 24.83 16.86 1.41
N THR A 517 25.24 17.94 2.09
CA THR A 517 26.05 17.89 3.31
C THR A 517 25.24 17.39 4.50
N TYR A 518 23.97 17.78 4.59
CA TYR A 518 23.08 17.33 5.66
C TYR A 518 22.84 15.82 5.59
N TYR A 519 22.43 15.31 4.43
CA TYR A 519 22.15 13.89 4.23
C TYR A 519 23.41 13.03 4.29
N ALA A 520 24.58 13.53 3.85
CA ALA A 520 25.86 12.85 4.02
C ALA A 520 26.21 12.68 5.51
N LYS A 521 26.08 13.73 6.34
CA LYS A 521 26.28 13.65 7.80
C LYS A 521 25.26 12.73 8.47
N LEU A 522 23.99 12.81 8.04
CA LEU A 522 22.92 11.95 8.54
C LEU A 522 23.18 10.47 8.22
N ALA A 523 23.70 10.18 7.02
CA ALA A 523 24.09 8.84 6.63
C ALA A 523 25.20 8.29 7.52
N VAL A 524 26.24 9.08 7.82
CA VAL A 524 27.31 8.69 8.76
C VAL A 524 26.73 8.41 10.15
N GLU A 525 25.82 9.25 10.67
CA GLU A 525 25.17 9.03 11.96
C GLU A 525 24.42 7.69 11.99
N TYR A 526 23.60 7.40 10.97
CA TYR A 526 22.87 6.15 10.90
C TYR A 526 23.81 4.96 10.71
N TYR A 527 24.85 5.08 9.88
CA TYR A 527 25.80 4.01 9.63
C TYR A 527 26.64 3.65 10.87
N ASP A 528 27.08 4.64 11.66
CA ASP A 528 27.80 4.41 12.91
C ASP A 528 26.91 3.69 13.94
N LYS A 529 25.66 4.11 14.10
CA LYS A 529 24.68 3.43 14.96
C LYS A 529 24.44 2.00 14.49
N ALA A 530 24.24 1.82 13.19
CA ALA A 530 23.98 0.53 12.58
C ALA A 530 25.16 -0.43 12.81
N SER A 531 26.38 0.05 12.57
CA SER A 531 27.61 -0.72 12.73
C SER A 531 27.84 -1.16 14.16
N ARG A 532 27.57 -0.31 15.16
CA ARG A 532 27.67 -0.68 16.58
C ARG A 532 26.67 -1.78 16.95
N SER A 533 25.42 -1.63 16.53
CA SER A 533 24.37 -2.62 16.77
C SER A 533 24.66 -3.94 16.05
N PHE A 534 25.19 -3.87 14.82
CA PHE A 534 25.59 -5.03 14.02
C PHE A 534 26.72 -5.84 14.65
N ARG A 535 27.75 -5.20 15.21
CA ARG A 535 28.87 -5.91 15.87
C ARG A 535 28.38 -6.83 17.00
N ALA A 536 27.39 -6.41 17.76
CA ALA A 536 26.79 -7.26 18.81
C ALA A 536 26.02 -8.48 18.24
N GLN A 537 25.54 -8.41 16.99
CA GLN A 537 24.84 -9.52 16.34
C GLN A 537 25.80 -10.54 15.71
N LEU A 538 27.01 -10.11 15.34
CA LEU A 538 28.05 -11.00 14.79
C LEU A 538 28.51 -12.07 15.79
N GLU A 539 28.37 -11.84 17.09
CA GLU A 539 28.73 -12.82 18.13
C GLU A 539 27.75 -14.01 18.18
N ASN A 540 26.52 -13.86 17.66
CA ASN A 540 25.44 -14.86 17.77
C ASN A 540 24.76 -15.12 16.41
N VAL A 541 25.52 -15.57 15.42
CA VAL A 541 24.98 -15.91 14.10
C VAL A 541 24.23 -17.25 14.15
N ASN A 542 22.99 -17.27 13.67
CA ASN A 542 22.12 -18.44 13.60
C ASN A 542 21.32 -18.46 12.28
N SER A 543 20.60 -19.55 12.01
CA SER A 543 19.84 -19.72 10.78
C SER A 543 18.71 -18.69 10.58
N GLU A 544 18.24 -18.04 11.63
CA GLU A 544 17.18 -17.03 11.54
C GLU A 544 17.73 -15.63 11.20
N ASN A 545 18.89 -15.26 11.73
CA ASN A 545 19.45 -13.91 11.57
C ASN A 545 20.51 -13.79 10.46
N VAL A 546 21.07 -14.90 9.97
CA VAL A 546 22.21 -14.89 9.06
C VAL A 546 21.96 -14.14 7.75
N GLN A 547 20.77 -14.27 7.16
CA GLN A 547 20.41 -13.52 5.94
C GLN A 547 20.46 -12.00 6.18
N LYS A 548 20.05 -11.56 7.36
CA LYS A 548 19.94 -10.14 7.72
C LYS A 548 21.32 -9.57 8.04
N ILE A 549 22.15 -10.36 8.72
CA ILE A 549 23.57 -10.06 8.99
C ILE A 549 24.34 -9.94 7.68
N PHE A 550 24.15 -10.91 6.78
CA PHE A 550 24.75 -10.90 5.45
C PHE A 550 24.36 -9.64 4.66
N MET A 551 23.06 -9.34 4.59
CA MET A 551 22.59 -8.15 3.86
C MET A 551 23.09 -6.83 4.46
N PHE A 552 23.18 -6.71 5.78
CA PHE A 552 23.79 -5.52 6.39
C PHE A 552 25.29 -5.42 6.06
N SER A 553 26.03 -6.53 6.08
CA SER A 553 27.45 -6.51 5.71
C SER A 553 27.66 -6.06 4.25
N PHE A 554 26.75 -6.42 3.35
CA PHE A 554 26.75 -5.94 1.96
C PHE A 554 26.39 -4.45 1.87
N LEU A 555 25.35 -4.02 2.59
CA LEU A 555 25.00 -2.59 2.73
C LEU A 555 26.18 -1.76 3.25
N ALA A 556 26.97 -2.29 4.18
CA ALA A 556 28.15 -1.61 4.69
C ALA A 556 29.18 -1.35 3.58
N VAL A 557 29.44 -2.31 2.69
CA VAL A 557 30.29 -2.09 1.52
C VAL A 557 29.73 -0.96 0.65
N ALA A 558 28.44 -1.02 0.32
CA ALA A 558 27.80 -0.05 -0.56
C ALA A 558 27.80 1.37 0.04
N VAL A 559 27.57 1.49 1.36
CA VAL A 559 27.63 2.74 2.12
C VAL A 559 29.04 3.32 2.13
N ASN A 560 30.09 2.52 2.35
CA ASN A 560 31.48 3.02 2.34
C ASN A 560 31.91 3.48 0.94
N MET A 561 31.52 2.75 -0.11
CA MET A 561 31.76 3.18 -1.49
C MET A 561 31.03 4.48 -1.82
N ALA A 562 29.77 4.64 -1.40
CA ALA A 562 29.02 5.87 -1.61
C ALA A 562 29.59 7.05 -0.80
N LEU A 563 29.95 6.85 0.47
CA LEU A 563 30.56 7.88 1.32
C LEU A 563 31.85 8.42 0.73
N SER A 564 32.63 7.56 0.06
CA SER A 564 33.88 7.96 -0.59
C SER A 564 33.69 9.01 -1.70
N GLN A 565 32.47 9.16 -2.21
CA GLN A 565 32.11 10.07 -3.28
C GLN A 565 31.55 11.41 -2.79
N CYS A 566 31.17 11.52 -1.52
CA CYS A 566 30.55 12.73 -0.96
C CYS A 566 31.55 13.89 -0.85
N SER A 567 31.25 15.00 -1.52
CA SER A 567 32.02 16.27 -1.48
C SER A 567 32.15 16.85 -0.07
N ALA A 568 31.14 16.63 0.79
CA ALA A 568 31.11 17.08 2.18
C ALA A 568 32.28 16.57 3.05
N PHE A 569 32.99 15.53 2.62
CA PHE A 569 34.15 14.96 3.30
C PHE A 569 35.46 15.15 2.51
N GLY A 570 35.46 16.02 1.49
CA GLY A 570 36.60 16.24 0.60
C GLY A 570 37.87 16.81 1.25
N GLU A 571 37.79 17.31 2.48
CA GLU A 571 38.94 17.84 3.24
C GLU A 571 39.72 16.78 4.03
N LEU A 572 39.17 15.57 4.25
CA LEU A 572 39.91 14.44 4.81
C LEU A 572 40.52 13.61 3.67
N HIS A 573 41.72 14.00 3.24
CA HIS A 573 42.47 13.30 2.19
C HIS A 573 43.07 11.98 2.73
N GLU A 574 42.22 10.99 3.01
CA GLU A 574 42.67 9.58 3.04
C GLU A 574 42.95 9.17 1.59
N GLY A 575 44.18 8.74 1.30
CA GLY A 575 44.58 8.27 -0.03
C GLY A 575 43.73 7.09 -0.48
N ILE A 576 43.54 6.92 -1.80
CA ILE A 576 42.65 5.89 -2.33
C ILE A 576 43.03 4.48 -1.85
N LEU A 577 44.33 4.25 -1.59
CA LEU A 577 44.87 2.97 -1.14
C LEU A 577 44.30 2.54 0.22
N GLU A 578 44.20 3.45 1.20
CA GLU A 578 43.64 3.14 2.52
C GLU A 578 42.14 2.78 2.43
N ARG A 579 41.43 3.48 1.53
CA ARG A 579 40.02 3.18 1.23
C ARG A 579 39.87 1.82 0.55
N MET A 580 40.79 1.47 -0.36
CA MET A 580 40.82 0.14 -0.98
C MET A 580 41.04 -0.96 0.05
N VAL A 581 42.00 -0.80 0.96
CA VAL A 581 42.25 -1.78 2.01
C VAL A 581 41.01 -1.96 2.89
N THR A 582 40.36 -0.85 3.27
CA THR A 582 39.12 -0.90 4.06
C THR A 582 37.99 -1.63 3.32
N LEU A 583 37.79 -1.32 2.04
CA LEU A 583 36.80 -1.99 1.20
C LEU A 583 37.12 -3.48 0.99
N TRP A 584 38.42 -3.81 0.84
CA TRP A 584 38.89 -5.19 0.73
C TRP A 584 38.50 -5.99 1.97
N GLU A 585 38.81 -5.48 3.16
CA GLU A 585 38.48 -6.14 4.43
C GLU A 585 36.96 -6.28 4.63
N LEU A 586 36.16 -5.27 4.25
CA LEU A 586 34.70 -5.35 4.32
C LEU A 586 34.13 -6.42 3.37
N LEU A 587 34.63 -6.49 2.14
CA LEU A 587 34.22 -7.49 1.14
C LEU A 587 34.63 -8.89 1.56
N MET A 588 35.83 -9.05 2.12
CA MET A 588 36.28 -10.33 2.68
C MET A 588 35.46 -10.75 3.90
N GLY A 589 35.05 -9.79 4.75
CA GLY A 589 34.12 -10.05 5.85
C GLY A 589 32.77 -10.55 5.36
N ASN A 590 32.19 -9.90 4.35
CA ASN A 590 30.94 -10.32 3.72
C ASN A 590 31.05 -11.74 3.11
N ALA A 591 32.12 -12.00 2.35
CA ALA A 591 32.37 -13.30 1.75
C ALA A 591 32.56 -14.41 2.79
N SER A 592 33.22 -14.10 3.91
CA SER A 592 33.39 -15.04 5.02
C SER A 592 32.05 -15.47 5.62
N ILE A 593 31.09 -14.53 5.78
CA ILE A 593 29.74 -14.84 6.26
C ILE A 593 29.01 -15.73 5.26
N ALA A 594 29.12 -15.42 3.95
CA ALA A 594 28.52 -16.22 2.90
C ALA A 594 29.04 -17.66 2.89
N ASN A 595 30.35 -17.84 2.97
CA ASN A 595 30.99 -19.16 2.92
C ASN A 595 30.67 -20.01 4.16
N GLN A 596 30.64 -19.42 5.36
CA GLN A 596 30.38 -20.16 6.59
C GLN A 596 28.92 -20.60 6.74
N HIS A 597 27.98 -19.90 6.10
CA HIS A 597 26.55 -20.11 6.27
C HIS A 597 25.78 -20.25 4.96
N PHE A 598 26.45 -20.73 3.91
CA PHE A 598 25.91 -20.82 2.56
C PHE A 598 24.56 -21.53 2.52
N ASP A 599 24.45 -22.70 3.15
CA ASP A 599 23.22 -23.51 3.19
C ASP A 599 22.02 -22.76 3.81
N ALA A 600 22.28 -21.98 4.86
CA ALA A 600 21.23 -21.19 5.53
C ALA A 600 20.85 -19.92 4.74
N LEU A 601 21.77 -19.38 3.94
CA LEU A 601 21.48 -18.26 3.05
C LEU A 601 20.56 -18.70 1.91
N ILE A 602 20.85 -19.84 1.30
CA ILE A 602 20.11 -20.36 0.13
C ILE A 602 18.77 -21.01 0.51
N SER A 603 18.49 -21.27 1.79
CA SER A 603 17.23 -21.89 2.24
C SER A 603 16.08 -20.90 2.55
N GLY A 604 16.35 -19.58 2.60
CA GLY A 604 15.34 -18.57 2.97
C GLY A 604 14.94 -17.66 1.80
N ALA A 605 14.80 -16.35 2.02
CA ALA A 605 14.34 -15.43 0.96
C ALA A 605 15.29 -15.33 -0.26
N LEU A 606 16.59 -15.58 -0.07
CA LEU A 606 17.59 -15.61 -1.15
C LEU A 606 17.56 -16.91 -1.99
N SER A 607 16.73 -17.91 -1.62
CA SER A 607 16.58 -19.18 -2.36
C SER A 607 16.23 -18.95 -3.82
N ARG A 608 15.21 -18.13 -4.08
CA ARG A 608 14.73 -17.83 -5.44
C ARG A 608 15.79 -17.15 -6.30
N SER A 609 16.58 -16.25 -5.71
CA SER A 609 17.69 -15.60 -6.41
C SER A 609 18.78 -16.61 -6.76
N THR A 610 19.07 -17.53 -5.84
CA THR A 610 20.09 -18.58 -6.04
C THR A 610 19.66 -19.58 -7.11
N GLU A 611 18.41 -20.05 -7.09
CA GLU A 611 17.84 -20.93 -8.10
C GLU A 611 17.83 -20.26 -9.49
N ALA A 612 17.42 -19.00 -9.57
CA ALA A 612 17.41 -18.23 -10.81
C ALA A 612 18.84 -18.06 -11.36
N LEU A 613 19.82 -17.79 -10.51
CA LEU A 613 21.23 -17.68 -10.89
C LEU A 613 21.77 -19.02 -11.43
N MET A 614 21.47 -20.13 -10.76
CA MET A 614 21.87 -21.46 -11.22
C MET A 614 21.27 -21.79 -12.59
N LEU A 615 19.97 -21.53 -12.77
CA LEU A 615 19.29 -21.78 -14.05
C LEU A 615 19.89 -20.93 -15.18
N ARG A 616 20.11 -19.63 -14.95
CA ARG A 616 20.69 -18.73 -15.95
C ARG A 616 22.12 -19.11 -16.31
N THR A 617 22.90 -19.56 -15.33
CA THR A 617 24.29 -20.03 -15.55
C THR A 617 24.31 -21.31 -16.39
N GLN A 618 23.38 -22.25 -16.16
CA GLN A 618 23.26 -23.48 -16.93
C GLN A 618 22.80 -23.24 -18.38
N LEU A 619 21.92 -22.25 -18.61
CA LEU A 619 21.42 -21.92 -19.95
C LEU A 619 22.49 -21.27 -20.85
N GLN A 620 23.54 -20.67 -20.27
CA GLN A 620 24.56 -19.95 -21.02
C GLN A 620 25.83 -20.74 -21.36
N THR A 621 26.01 -21.95 -20.84
CA THR A 621 27.12 -22.83 -21.27
C THR A 621 27.09 -23.19 -22.76
N GLU A 622 26.03 -22.82 -23.50
CA GLU A 622 25.85 -23.13 -24.92
C GLU A 622 26.24 -22.00 -25.90
N THR A 623 26.49 -20.76 -25.44
CA THR A 623 26.81 -19.61 -26.32
C THR A 623 28.29 -19.21 -26.25
N PRO A 624 29.03 -19.14 -27.37
CA PRO A 624 30.41 -18.67 -27.37
C PRO A 624 30.50 -17.18 -27.04
N ILE A 625 31.42 -16.84 -26.14
CA ILE A 625 31.64 -15.49 -25.61
C ILE A 625 32.79 -14.85 -26.39
N SER A 626 32.65 -13.59 -26.79
CA SER A 626 33.80 -12.80 -27.27
C SER A 626 33.89 -11.53 -26.42
N LEU A 627 34.98 -11.39 -25.67
CA LEU A 627 35.34 -10.12 -25.03
C LEU A 627 35.65 -9.09 -26.12
N SER A 628 35.69 -7.81 -25.76
CA SER A 628 36.16 -6.82 -26.72
C SER A 628 37.64 -7.10 -27.04
N LYS A 629 38.03 -6.95 -28.30
CA LYS A 629 39.41 -7.20 -28.74
C LYS A 629 40.45 -6.46 -27.88
N GLY A 630 40.17 -5.20 -27.50
CA GLY A 630 41.07 -4.43 -26.64
C GLY A 630 41.14 -4.96 -25.20
N THR A 631 40.05 -5.54 -24.67
CA THR A 631 40.06 -6.19 -23.35
C THR A 631 40.83 -7.51 -23.39
N GLU A 632 40.70 -8.29 -24.46
CA GLU A 632 41.47 -9.53 -24.65
C GLU A 632 42.97 -9.24 -24.71
N GLU A 633 43.38 -8.28 -25.55
CA GLU A 633 44.77 -7.82 -25.67
C GLU A 633 45.33 -7.33 -24.33
N ALA A 634 44.58 -6.52 -23.57
CA ALA A 634 45.02 -6.04 -22.26
C ALA A 634 45.18 -7.18 -21.23
N LEU A 635 44.29 -8.19 -21.25
CA LEU A 635 44.41 -9.36 -20.37
C LEU A 635 45.58 -10.27 -20.75
N GLU A 636 45.92 -10.38 -22.04
CA GLU A 636 47.12 -11.08 -22.51
C GLU A 636 48.41 -10.36 -22.08
N SER A 637 48.46 -9.03 -22.23
CA SER A 637 49.56 -8.20 -21.74
C SER A 637 49.74 -8.34 -20.23
N LEU A 638 48.64 -8.32 -19.46
CA LEU A 638 48.66 -8.57 -18.02
C LEU A 638 49.15 -9.98 -17.66
N SER A 639 48.73 -11.01 -18.39
CA SER A 639 49.23 -12.38 -18.20
C SER A 639 50.75 -12.47 -18.40
N THR A 640 51.28 -11.76 -19.39
CA THR A 640 52.71 -11.75 -19.70
C THR A 640 53.51 -11.13 -18.56
N ILE A 641 53.04 -10.01 -18.02
CA ILE A 641 53.63 -9.34 -16.85
C ILE A 641 53.63 -10.27 -15.63
N ILE A 642 52.50 -10.92 -15.33
CA ILE A 642 52.38 -11.80 -14.16
C ILE A 642 53.28 -13.02 -14.28
N ASN A 643 53.35 -13.64 -15.46
CA ASN A 643 54.26 -14.77 -15.68
C ASN A 643 55.71 -14.35 -15.44
N LYS A 644 56.14 -13.21 -15.98
CA LYS A 644 57.50 -12.71 -15.78
C LYS A 644 57.77 -12.35 -14.31
N ALA A 645 56.82 -11.75 -13.62
CA ALA A 645 56.92 -11.46 -12.18
C ALA A 645 57.04 -12.74 -11.33
N CYS A 646 56.44 -13.83 -11.78
CA CYS A 646 56.55 -15.14 -11.12
C CYS A 646 57.90 -15.83 -11.38
N ASP A 647 58.56 -15.52 -12.49
CA ASP A 647 59.85 -16.12 -12.88
C ASP A 647 61.06 -15.40 -12.22
N THR A 648 60.86 -14.21 -11.65
CA THR A 648 61.92 -13.45 -10.99
C THR A 648 62.40 -14.16 -9.72
N PRO A 649 63.69 -14.56 -9.61
CA PRO A 649 64.18 -15.32 -8.47
C PRO A 649 64.15 -14.48 -7.19
N SER A 650 63.43 -14.96 -6.18
CA SER A 650 63.29 -14.30 -4.87
C SER A 650 64.24 -14.94 -3.85
N GLY A 651 65.19 -14.17 -3.31
CA GLY A 651 65.93 -14.40 -2.05
C GLY A 651 66.68 -15.74 -1.86
N SER A 652 67.81 -15.71 -1.15
CA SER A 652 68.61 -16.92 -0.88
C SER A 652 68.17 -17.69 0.38
N THR A 653 67.19 -17.18 1.16
CA THR A 653 66.76 -17.81 2.42
C THR A 653 65.46 -18.63 2.28
N PRO A 654 65.24 -19.66 3.12
CA PRO A 654 64.02 -20.48 3.07
C PRO A 654 62.73 -19.70 3.38
N ASN A 655 62.81 -18.63 4.18
CA ASN A 655 61.67 -17.79 4.52
C ASN A 655 61.26 -16.92 3.31
N ASP A 656 62.24 -16.36 2.59
CA ASP A 656 62.01 -15.59 1.36
C ASP A 656 61.35 -16.44 0.26
N GLN A 657 61.72 -17.73 0.17
CA GLN A 657 61.12 -18.66 -0.79
C GLN A 657 59.66 -19.00 -0.46
N SER A 658 59.34 -19.15 0.83
CA SER A 658 57.97 -19.37 1.28
C SER A 658 57.10 -18.14 0.98
N GLU A 659 57.56 -16.95 1.33
CA GLU A 659 56.84 -15.69 1.07
C GLU A 659 56.66 -15.42 -0.44
N ALA A 660 57.69 -15.70 -1.25
CA ALA A 660 57.60 -15.60 -2.70
C ALA A 660 56.57 -16.57 -3.30
N SER A 661 56.51 -17.81 -2.80
CA SER A 661 55.55 -18.81 -3.29
C SER A 661 54.09 -18.41 -3.00
N VAL A 662 53.82 -17.83 -1.82
CA VAL A 662 52.50 -17.32 -1.44
C VAL A 662 52.12 -16.14 -2.33
N ARG A 663 53.05 -15.19 -2.53
CA ARG A 663 52.85 -14.03 -3.41
C ARG A 663 52.55 -14.44 -4.86
N ILE A 664 53.29 -15.39 -5.42
CA ILE A 664 53.07 -15.94 -6.77
C ILE A 664 51.68 -16.57 -6.88
N SER A 665 51.28 -17.38 -5.89
CA SER A 665 49.97 -18.02 -5.88
C SER A 665 48.83 -17.00 -5.83
N SER A 666 49.03 -15.92 -5.06
CA SER A 666 48.11 -14.80 -4.92
C SER A 666 47.91 -14.05 -6.24
N TYR A 667 48.98 -13.72 -6.98
CA TYR A 667 48.85 -13.07 -8.29
C TYR A 667 48.09 -13.93 -9.30
N ARG A 668 48.40 -15.23 -9.37
CA ARG A 668 47.71 -16.15 -10.29
C ARG A 668 46.22 -16.29 -9.95
N ALA A 669 45.89 -16.40 -8.67
CA ALA A 669 44.50 -16.45 -8.21
C ALA A 669 43.76 -15.15 -8.55
N SER A 670 44.35 -13.99 -8.26
CA SER A 670 43.77 -12.67 -8.57
C SER A 670 43.60 -12.44 -10.07
N PHE A 671 44.55 -12.87 -10.89
CA PHE A 671 44.42 -12.79 -12.35
C PHE A 671 43.26 -13.63 -12.86
N SER A 672 43.18 -14.90 -12.42
CA SER A 672 42.07 -15.79 -12.77
C SER A 672 40.73 -15.21 -12.29
N ALA A 673 40.70 -14.56 -11.13
CA ALA A 673 39.52 -13.89 -10.60
C ALA A 673 39.09 -12.70 -11.48
N ILE A 674 40.03 -11.82 -11.87
CA ILE A 674 39.77 -10.69 -12.77
C ILE A 674 39.26 -11.17 -14.12
N GLN A 675 39.91 -12.17 -14.73
CA GLN A 675 39.44 -12.76 -15.99
C GLN A 675 38.01 -13.29 -15.85
N THR A 676 37.71 -13.96 -14.74
CA THR A 676 36.35 -14.44 -14.45
C THR A 676 35.36 -13.28 -14.35
N CYS A 677 35.69 -12.19 -13.66
CA CYS A 677 34.82 -11.01 -13.59
C CYS A 677 34.53 -10.43 -14.98
N PHE A 678 35.55 -10.18 -15.81
CA PHE A 678 35.37 -9.66 -17.17
C PHE A 678 34.50 -10.57 -18.04
N VAL A 679 34.74 -11.88 -17.98
CA VAL A 679 33.96 -12.87 -18.73
C VAL A 679 32.51 -12.90 -18.24
N GLN A 680 32.26 -12.86 -16.94
CA GLN A 680 30.90 -12.93 -16.39
C GLN A 680 30.13 -11.63 -16.62
N ASP A 681 30.76 -10.47 -16.51
CA ASP A 681 30.12 -9.18 -16.82
C ASP A 681 29.78 -9.08 -18.32
N SER A 682 30.59 -9.67 -19.22
CA SER A 682 30.28 -9.70 -20.66
C SER A 682 29.00 -10.46 -21.02
N LYS A 683 28.55 -11.34 -20.12
CA LYS A 683 27.37 -12.20 -20.33
C LYS A 683 26.05 -11.53 -19.96
N ASP A 684 26.09 -10.40 -19.25
CA ASP A 684 24.93 -9.64 -18.75
C ASP A 684 23.89 -10.52 -18.00
N ILE A 685 24.31 -11.63 -17.38
CA ILE A 685 23.41 -12.55 -16.65
C ILE A 685 22.94 -11.90 -15.34
N PHE A 686 23.89 -11.33 -14.61
CA PHE A 686 23.67 -10.70 -13.32
C PHE A 686 24.68 -9.56 -13.14
N LYS A 687 24.20 -8.48 -12.54
CA LYS A 687 24.97 -7.25 -12.37
C LYS A 687 25.85 -7.35 -11.14
N GLY A 688 27.07 -6.81 -11.23
CA GLY A 688 27.92 -6.60 -10.07
C GLY A 688 28.91 -7.73 -9.77
N MET A 689 29.32 -8.54 -10.75
CA MET A 689 30.36 -9.55 -10.52
C MET A 689 31.69 -8.96 -10.10
N ALA A 690 31.98 -7.72 -10.49
CA ALA A 690 33.12 -6.97 -10.00
C ALA A 690 33.22 -6.95 -8.46
N ILE A 691 32.10 -6.97 -7.73
CA ILE A 691 32.10 -6.93 -6.26
C ILE A 691 32.61 -8.25 -5.64
N ALA A 692 32.50 -9.37 -6.36
CA ALA A 692 33.00 -10.67 -5.90
C ALA A 692 34.52 -10.82 -6.02
N PHE A 693 35.21 -9.90 -6.71
CA PHE A 693 36.65 -10.02 -6.98
C PHE A 693 37.50 -10.27 -5.72
N PRO A 694 37.36 -9.53 -4.60
CA PRO A 694 38.18 -9.79 -3.41
C PRO A 694 37.96 -11.20 -2.83
N ALA A 695 36.72 -11.68 -2.86
CA ALA A 695 36.38 -13.03 -2.39
C ALA A 695 37.04 -14.12 -3.26
N LEU A 696 37.14 -13.90 -4.57
CA LEU A 696 37.77 -14.79 -5.53
C LEU A 696 39.30 -14.74 -5.50
N ALA A 697 39.87 -13.55 -5.26
CA ALA A 697 41.31 -13.32 -5.15
C ALA A 697 41.92 -13.88 -3.85
N GLY A 698 41.14 -13.91 -2.77
CA GLY A 698 41.54 -14.49 -1.49
C GLY A 698 42.23 -13.52 -0.53
N ARG A 699 42.50 -14.00 0.71
CA ARG A 699 43.03 -13.15 1.80
C ARG A 699 44.47 -12.71 1.57
N ASP A 700 45.29 -13.55 0.94
CA ASP A 700 46.73 -13.31 0.78
C ASP A 700 47.03 -12.12 -0.14
N PHE A 701 46.13 -11.82 -1.09
CA PHE A 701 46.24 -10.64 -1.94
C PHE A 701 46.09 -9.33 -1.15
N GLY A 702 45.30 -9.33 -0.08
CA GLY A 702 45.15 -8.16 0.79
C GLY A 702 46.45 -7.75 1.49
N LEU A 703 47.37 -8.69 1.72
CA LEU A 703 48.70 -8.39 2.28
C LEU A 703 49.59 -7.68 1.25
N ALA A 704 49.57 -8.12 -0.01
CA ALA A 704 50.29 -7.47 -1.10
C ALA A 704 49.76 -6.05 -1.38
N LEU A 705 48.46 -5.84 -1.22
CA LEU A 705 47.85 -4.51 -1.32
C LEU A 705 48.32 -3.58 -0.17
N LYS A 706 48.45 -4.10 1.06
CA LYS A 706 48.97 -3.34 2.22
C LYS A 706 50.44 -2.97 2.07
N SER A 707 51.22 -3.77 1.36
CA SER A 707 52.63 -3.49 1.06
C SER A 707 52.84 -2.62 -0.19
N SER A 708 51.77 -2.10 -0.79
CA SER A 708 51.82 -1.29 -2.03
C SER A 708 52.55 -1.99 -3.18
N ASP A 709 52.40 -3.31 -3.30
CA ASP A 709 53.08 -4.10 -4.32
C ASP A 709 52.65 -3.68 -5.74
N PRO A 710 53.58 -3.35 -6.66
CA PRO A 710 53.24 -2.81 -7.98
C PRO A 710 52.34 -3.73 -8.82
N VAL A 711 52.57 -5.05 -8.77
CA VAL A 711 51.79 -6.02 -9.54
C VAL A 711 50.38 -6.15 -8.96
N ALA A 712 50.26 -6.16 -7.63
CA ALA A 712 48.96 -6.12 -6.97
C ALA A 712 48.18 -4.84 -7.30
N LEU A 713 48.86 -3.69 -7.29
CA LEU A 713 48.26 -2.40 -7.68
C LEU A 713 47.83 -2.39 -9.16
N LEU A 714 48.60 -3.00 -10.06
CA LEU A 714 48.21 -3.13 -11.47
C LEU A 714 46.94 -3.98 -11.62
N LEU A 715 46.81 -5.08 -10.89
CA LEU A 715 45.57 -5.86 -10.84
C LEU A 715 44.38 -5.03 -10.31
N MET A 716 44.61 -4.14 -9.34
CA MET A 716 43.59 -3.21 -8.86
C MET A 716 43.18 -2.18 -9.92
N VAL A 717 44.06 -1.78 -10.84
CA VAL A 717 43.69 -0.92 -11.99
C VAL A 717 42.67 -1.62 -12.88
N PHE A 718 42.87 -2.92 -13.17
CA PHE A 718 41.89 -3.72 -13.94
C PHE A 718 40.56 -3.85 -13.21
N TRP A 719 40.59 -4.05 -11.89
CA TRP A 719 39.37 -4.04 -11.08
C TRP A 719 38.68 -2.67 -11.10
N GLY A 720 39.45 -1.56 -11.09
CA GLY A 720 38.94 -0.20 -11.22
C GLY A 720 38.15 0.04 -12.51
N VAL A 721 38.57 -0.55 -13.64
CA VAL A 721 37.83 -0.51 -14.91
C VAL A 721 36.47 -1.23 -14.79
N GLN A 722 36.43 -2.39 -14.13
CA GLN A 722 35.19 -3.12 -13.85
C GLN A 722 34.25 -2.32 -12.94
N LEU A 723 34.80 -1.70 -11.88
CA LEU A 723 34.05 -0.85 -10.97
C LEU A 723 33.51 0.42 -11.66
N ASP A 724 34.23 1.03 -12.60
CA ASP A 724 33.70 2.16 -13.39
C ASP A 724 32.50 1.73 -14.25
N THR A 725 32.57 0.52 -14.81
CA THR A 725 31.45 -0.05 -15.58
C THR A 725 30.23 -0.30 -14.69
N LEU A 726 30.44 -0.89 -13.51
CA LEU A 726 29.40 -1.05 -12.49
C LEU A 726 28.84 0.29 -12.01
N GLY A 727 29.68 1.32 -11.86
CA GLY A 727 29.31 2.67 -11.45
C GLY A 727 28.31 3.37 -12.37
N LYS A 728 28.24 2.96 -13.64
CA LYS A 728 27.25 3.47 -14.62
C LYS A 728 25.82 3.00 -14.33
N ILE A 729 25.66 1.87 -13.61
CA ILE A 729 24.37 1.27 -13.27
C ILE A 729 24.07 1.32 -11.76
N ALA A 730 25.11 1.37 -10.92
CA ALA A 730 25.03 1.39 -9.47
C ALA A 730 25.63 2.70 -8.93
N TRP A 731 24.76 3.66 -8.59
CA TRP A 731 25.18 5.00 -8.13
C TRP A 731 26.13 4.97 -6.92
N TRP A 732 25.99 3.96 -6.05
CA TRP A 732 26.80 3.83 -4.83
C TRP A 732 28.26 3.44 -5.14
N VAL A 733 28.55 2.90 -6.32
CA VAL A 733 29.92 2.74 -6.84
C VAL A 733 30.34 4.02 -7.59
N GLY A 734 29.45 4.54 -8.43
CA GLY A 734 29.61 5.83 -9.14
C GLY A 734 31.00 6.04 -9.73
N THR A 735 31.72 7.05 -9.23
CA THR A 735 33.05 7.45 -9.76
C THR A 735 34.24 6.75 -9.08
N PHE A 736 33.99 5.82 -8.16
CA PHE A 736 35.03 5.17 -7.37
C PHE A 736 36.08 4.46 -8.25
N GLY A 737 35.62 3.66 -9.22
CA GLY A 737 36.51 2.95 -10.15
C GLY A 737 37.40 3.89 -10.97
N LYS A 738 36.84 4.98 -11.49
CA LYS A 738 37.61 6.00 -12.23
C LYS A 738 38.68 6.67 -11.36
N LYS A 739 38.35 7.04 -10.12
CA LYS A 739 39.32 7.65 -9.17
C LYS A 739 40.43 6.67 -8.82
N MET A 740 40.09 5.40 -8.61
CA MET A 740 41.04 4.31 -8.40
C MET A 740 42.01 4.18 -9.57
N VAL A 741 41.51 4.13 -10.80
CA VAL A 741 42.37 4.05 -11.99
C VAL A 741 43.27 5.29 -12.09
N ASP A 742 42.75 6.48 -11.84
CA ASP A 742 43.53 7.72 -11.99
C ASP A 742 44.72 7.78 -11.02
N GLU A 743 44.48 7.56 -9.73
CA GLU A 743 45.51 7.69 -8.69
C GLU A 743 46.51 6.52 -8.74
N VAL A 744 46.05 5.28 -8.88
CA VAL A 744 46.94 4.11 -8.94
C VAL A 744 47.77 4.10 -10.22
N SER A 745 47.19 4.46 -11.36
CA SER A 745 48.00 4.55 -12.60
C SER A 745 49.06 5.65 -12.52
N GLY A 746 48.80 6.75 -11.82
CA GLY A 746 49.80 7.78 -11.53
C GLY A 746 50.95 7.24 -10.67
N MET A 747 50.64 6.43 -9.65
CA MET A 747 51.65 5.77 -8.81
C MET A 747 52.52 4.78 -9.59
N LEU A 748 51.93 4.06 -10.55
CA LEU A 748 52.60 3.01 -11.32
C LEU A 748 53.27 3.48 -12.62
N TRP A 749 53.21 4.78 -12.92
CA TRP A 749 53.73 5.32 -14.19
C TRP A 749 55.26 5.46 -14.21
N GLY A 750 55.86 5.82 -13.08
CA GLY A 750 57.32 5.92 -12.95
C GLY A 750 57.95 4.52 -12.79
N PRO A 751 59.03 4.18 -13.52
CA PRO A 751 59.69 2.89 -13.35
C PRO A 751 60.35 2.81 -11.97
N ASP A 752 60.10 1.72 -11.24
CA ASP A 752 60.79 1.38 -10.00
C ASP A 752 61.98 0.44 -10.32
N PRO A 753 63.23 0.81 -9.99
CA PRO A 753 64.39 -0.05 -10.18
C PRO A 753 64.30 -1.41 -9.48
N GLU A 754 63.51 -1.53 -8.41
CA GLU A 754 63.32 -2.79 -7.69
C GLU A 754 62.40 -3.79 -8.43
N PHE A 755 61.62 -3.31 -9.41
CA PHE A 755 60.63 -4.11 -10.13
C PHE A 755 60.83 -4.03 -11.65
N GLU A 756 61.68 -4.90 -12.20
CA GLU A 756 62.01 -4.95 -13.64
C GLU A 756 60.78 -5.04 -14.56
N VAL A 757 59.68 -5.62 -14.08
CA VAL A 757 58.42 -5.75 -14.83
C VAL A 757 57.77 -4.40 -15.15
N MET A 758 58.02 -3.34 -14.38
CA MET A 758 57.47 -2.01 -14.63
C MET A 758 58.08 -1.33 -15.88
N SER A 759 59.25 -1.80 -16.32
CA SER A 759 59.92 -1.29 -17.53
C SER A 759 59.43 -1.96 -18.82
N MET A 760 58.52 -2.93 -18.73
CA MET A 760 57.97 -3.63 -19.89
C MET A 760 57.04 -2.74 -20.72
N PRO A 761 57.04 -2.82 -22.07
CA PRO A 761 56.08 -2.10 -22.90
C PRO A 761 54.63 -2.49 -22.57
N GLU A 762 54.39 -3.78 -22.29
CA GLU A 762 53.09 -4.31 -21.89
C GLU A 762 52.53 -3.64 -20.62
N TRP A 763 53.41 -3.18 -19.71
CA TRP A 763 53.01 -2.47 -18.50
C TRP A 763 52.35 -1.12 -18.82
N ARG A 764 52.99 -0.36 -19.72
CA ARG A 764 52.49 0.95 -20.16
C ARG A 764 51.22 0.81 -20.99
N GLU A 765 51.12 -0.23 -21.81
CA GLU A 765 49.92 -0.55 -22.59
C GLU A 765 48.73 -0.86 -21.69
N CYS A 766 48.91 -1.68 -20.64
CA CYS A 766 47.87 -1.97 -19.65
C CYS A 766 47.36 -0.69 -18.97
N ILE A 767 48.26 0.21 -18.55
CA ILE A 767 47.88 1.48 -17.93
C ILE A 767 47.13 2.39 -18.93
N ALA A 768 47.64 2.51 -20.15
CA ALA A 768 47.04 3.35 -21.19
C ALA A 768 45.63 2.84 -21.57
N TRP A 769 45.48 1.53 -21.72
CA TRP A 769 44.19 0.88 -21.95
C TRP A 769 43.20 1.19 -20.82
N ALA A 770 43.60 0.95 -19.56
CA ALA A 770 42.71 1.15 -18.42
C ALA A 770 42.24 2.61 -18.31
N ARG A 771 43.15 3.58 -18.48
CA ARG A 771 42.81 5.02 -18.48
C ARG A 771 41.87 5.37 -19.63
N THR A 772 42.04 4.76 -20.80
CA THR A 772 41.17 4.97 -21.96
C THR A 772 39.75 4.45 -21.69
N GLU A 773 39.63 3.23 -21.14
CA GLU A 773 38.34 2.61 -20.83
C GLU A 773 37.50 3.44 -19.83
N VAL A 774 38.14 4.05 -18.83
CA VAL A 774 37.46 4.93 -17.85
C VAL A 774 37.40 6.42 -18.27
N ARG A 775 37.80 6.73 -19.51
CA ARG A 775 37.79 8.09 -20.09
C ARG A 775 38.63 9.09 -19.28
N LEU A 776 39.86 8.71 -18.95
CA LEU A 776 40.90 9.58 -18.39
C LEU A 776 41.88 10.02 -19.47
N ALA A 777 42.56 11.14 -19.25
CA ALA A 777 43.60 11.62 -20.15
C ALA A 777 44.82 10.66 -20.12
N PRO A 778 45.53 10.46 -21.24
CA PRO A 778 46.78 9.71 -21.23
C PRO A 778 47.81 10.40 -20.34
N LEU A 779 48.65 9.60 -19.68
CA LEU A 779 49.80 10.12 -18.95
C LEU A 779 50.88 10.48 -19.97
N VAL A 780 51.41 11.70 -19.87
CA VAL A 780 52.48 12.21 -20.75
C VAL A 780 53.80 12.04 -20.01
N GLU A 781 54.85 11.56 -20.69
CA GLU A 781 56.21 11.63 -20.15
C GLU A 781 56.56 13.10 -19.95
N THR A 782 56.74 13.54 -18.70
CA THR A 782 57.42 14.80 -18.43
C THR A 782 58.86 14.65 -18.92
N THR A 783 59.13 15.04 -20.16
CA THR A 783 60.46 15.38 -20.62
C THR A 783 60.90 16.66 -19.90
N GLU A 784 61.34 16.53 -18.65
CA GLU A 784 62.31 17.48 -18.09
C GLU A 784 63.64 17.18 -18.78
N GLU A 785 63.93 17.91 -19.86
CA GLU A 785 65.33 18.11 -20.28
C GLU A 785 66.02 18.99 -19.23
N PRO A 786 67.29 18.70 -18.88
CA PRO A 786 68.02 19.34 -17.77
C PRO A 786 68.34 20.83 -17.97
#